data_AF-A0A9P6LY41-F1
#
_entry.id   AF-A0A9P6LY41-F1
#
_cell.length_a   1.000
_cell.length_b   1.000
_cell.length_c   1.000
_cell.angle_alpha   90.00
_cell.angle_beta   90.00
_cell.angle_gamma   90.00
#
_symmetry.space_group_name_H-M   'P 1'
#
loop_
_entity.id
_entity.type
_entity.pdbx_description
1 polymer ?
#
loop_
_entity_poly.entity_id
_entity_poly.type
_entity_poly.pdbx_seq_one_letter_code
_entity_poly.pdbx_strand_id
1 'polypeptide(L)'
;MSWAISGTPIRRHIEDLQSLLKFLNQEPIASNKRLWRLLTAFSFRSTFVSSYQRIMHRYAKKDVVQELALPSQIRLCYGIQFTEIERANYDEKWEQCLSECNINIANDDSEEAESLQSWLMRLRQTCCHPQIGSRNKESLGKTNLRTITEVLDVMVQQNNAQLDIKEKAHFATKLKRVVLSARIHKDITEVQVFKHLAVEAQRQAEVWNTKLQEQRSKRRAAQGGSNRYQADADTPANGEYIIDLESLDLAEDRVELNSLRKIRASADDAFTTAMLRHKDWQEHHHRTLFFTACFYHDLEMEVEEVELYKQAEQVRKQALALSEQKFDKLLEVVKSGMHKVKLGENYVIPDPIFTGGIAMNRHLDELKFVTDLLNRQLTVLSRWRQDLVDRLTQPLMQDGEEGEQYQYSIDLQHTLESYLHFYGRMVILRRDLLSGTEETVAKHVAHVQSQNEHAAMVMQRENRIRMFTRKPGKEKQQHPKEKEKEEEVDKRLEREMNELITPDLVSTMRSIRTNIKSVSNDPSLPQAEKQMAEIEDHRLKDEQNQQIKLLSELEKGITVFRTLTAARTVYYRQLQGISDSVQEIESFDPEKDMDACLEEETKLQAEIVRLVSRQRYLEHLAGNTTTTSHGGGAHSGDAGNVCLICRSQYNLGSMTECGHVFCEPCLYEWTKNHSKCPSCNSEISRKRLTRVTMSGVATEPKTDQAESSSSSSSSSSGSKTLSEVSGKEAEHHHGSIMRLVPEAIRRMIIQDGYGSKIDSIVRHIAFLVKEDPETKCLVFSQWTSLLKLVGDSLTMNHIGLVKLDGGSLKTAVRAFKENPDKHVFMLHAKSQSAGLTLLSATHIFICEPLVNPVLQAQAVSRVHRIGQTKEVNQNWRAVKGL
;
A
#
# COMPACT_ATOMS: atom_id res chain seq x y z
N MET A 1 -32.60 -20.55 53.50
CA MET A 1 -32.70 -21.09 52.12
C MET A 1 -31.88 -20.20 51.21
N SER A 2 -30.84 -20.74 50.57
CA SER A 2 -30.02 -20.00 49.61
C SER A 2 -30.67 -20.13 48.23
N TRP A 3 -30.84 -19.01 47.53
CA TRP A 3 -31.35 -18.98 46.17
C TRP A 3 -30.24 -18.47 45.25
N ALA A 4 -30.02 -19.13 44.12
CA ALA A 4 -29.06 -18.71 43.11
C ALA A 4 -29.81 -18.33 41.83
N ILE A 5 -29.68 -17.07 41.41
CA ILE A 5 -30.31 -16.55 40.21
C ILE A 5 -29.20 -16.26 39.19
N SER A 6 -29.22 -16.93 38.04
CA SER A 6 -28.26 -16.70 36.96
C SER A 6 -28.98 -16.40 35.65
N GLY A 7 -28.63 -15.28 35.00
CA GLY A 7 -29.18 -14.89 33.70
C GLY A 7 -28.65 -15.72 32.51
N THR A 8 -27.53 -16.44 32.71
CA THR A 8 -26.95 -17.40 31.75
C THR A 8 -26.22 -18.48 32.56
N PRO A 9 -26.91 -19.56 32.96
CA PRO A 9 -26.39 -20.52 33.96
C PRO A 9 -25.16 -21.30 33.50
N ILE A 10 -24.84 -21.29 32.20
CA ILE A 10 -23.72 -22.02 31.61
C ILE A 10 -23.09 -21.13 30.55
N ARG A 11 -21.81 -20.80 30.68
CA ARG A 11 -21.11 -19.95 29.70
C ARG A 11 -20.26 -20.76 28.75
N ARG A 12 -19.50 -21.75 29.25
CA ARG A 12 -18.57 -22.53 28.43
C ARG A 12 -18.50 -24.01 28.80
N HIS A 13 -18.63 -24.36 30.09
CA HIS A 13 -18.43 -25.73 30.54
C HIS A 13 -19.50 -26.15 31.57
N ILE A 14 -19.80 -27.44 31.65
CA ILE A 14 -20.88 -27.95 32.52
C ILE A 14 -20.54 -27.78 34.01
N GLU A 15 -19.25 -27.63 34.31
CA GLU A 15 -18.67 -27.34 35.62
C GLU A 15 -19.22 -26.05 36.24
N ASP A 16 -19.69 -25.10 35.42
CA ASP A 16 -20.35 -23.87 35.90
C ASP A 16 -21.54 -24.20 36.82
N LEU A 17 -22.27 -25.29 36.53
CA LEU A 17 -23.38 -25.77 37.36
C LEU A 17 -22.93 -26.35 38.71
N GLN A 18 -21.73 -26.93 38.79
CA GLN A 18 -21.21 -27.50 40.04
C GLN A 18 -20.96 -26.39 41.08
N SER A 19 -20.43 -25.25 40.62
CA SER A 19 -20.24 -24.04 41.42
C SER A 19 -21.55 -23.54 42.04
N LEU A 20 -22.64 -23.55 41.27
CA LEU A 20 -23.97 -23.15 41.75
C LEU A 20 -24.50 -24.13 42.79
N LEU A 21 -24.32 -25.44 42.59
CA LEU A 21 -24.72 -26.45 43.58
C LEU A 21 -23.92 -26.35 44.88
N LYS A 22 -22.63 -26.00 44.82
CA LYS A 22 -21.82 -25.70 46.02
C LYS A 22 -22.35 -24.51 46.79
N PHE A 23 -22.72 -23.44 46.09
CA PHE A 23 -23.35 -22.28 46.73
C PHE A 23 -24.70 -22.63 47.39
N LEU A 24 -25.48 -23.49 46.74
CA LEU A 24 -26.77 -23.98 47.25
C LEU A 24 -26.61 -25.09 48.31
N ASN A 25 -25.37 -25.46 48.66
CA ASN A 25 -25.01 -26.49 49.63
C ASN A 25 -25.69 -27.86 49.37
N GLN A 26 -25.81 -28.24 48.09
CA GLN A 26 -26.49 -29.45 47.64
C GLN A 26 -25.55 -30.67 47.71
N GLU A 27 -25.41 -31.25 48.90
CA GLU A 27 -24.67 -32.49 49.12
C GLU A 27 -25.48 -33.73 48.68
N PRO A 28 -24.84 -34.80 48.19
CA PRO A 28 -23.39 -35.00 48.05
C PRO A 28 -22.81 -34.51 46.71
N ILE A 29 -23.65 -34.00 45.80
CA ILE A 29 -23.27 -33.66 44.41
C ILE A 29 -22.31 -32.46 44.37
N ALA A 30 -22.49 -31.50 45.27
CA ALA A 30 -21.68 -30.30 45.39
C ALA A 30 -20.21 -30.61 45.74
N SER A 31 -19.96 -31.45 46.75
CA SER A 31 -18.59 -31.67 47.25
C SER A 31 -17.90 -32.90 46.66
N ASN A 32 -18.64 -33.89 46.16
CA ASN A 32 -18.04 -35.12 45.64
C ASN A 32 -17.67 -35.03 44.15
N LYS A 33 -16.39 -34.76 43.87
CA LYS A 33 -15.83 -34.68 42.50
C LYS A 33 -16.00 -35.97 41.68
N ARG A 34 -16.01 -37.16 42.30
CA ARG A 34 -16.18 -38.44 41.58
C ARG A 34 -17.62 -38.61 41.13
N LEU A 35 -18.56 -38.29 42.02
CA LEU A 35 -19.99 -38.33 41.74
C LEU A 35 -20.38 -37.33 40.64
N TRP A 36 -19.79 -36.13 40.67
CA TRP A 36 -19.97 -35.13 39.62
C TRP A 36 -19.58 -35.65 38.23
N ARG A 37 -18.38 -36.26 38.10
CA ARG A 37 -17.91 -36.82 36.82
C ARG A 37 -18.79 -37.97 36.30
N LEU A 38 -19.34 -38.78 37.20
CA LEU A 38 -20.28 -39.84 36.84
C LEU A 38 -21.60 -39.25 36.35
N LEU A 39 -22.14 -38.24 37.05
CA LEU A 39 -23.39 -37.58 36.68
C LEU A 39 -23.30 -36.80 35.35
N THR A 40 -22.14 -36.23 35.02
CA THR A 40 -21.94 -35.51 33.75
C THR A 40 -21.54 -36.42 32.59
N ALA A 41 -21.29 -37.71 32.83
CA ALA A 41 -21.02 -38.68 31.77
C ALA A 41 -22.26 -38.93 30.91
N PHE A 42 -22.05 -39.20 29.61
CA PHE A 42 -23.15 -39.39 28.64
C PHE A 42 -24.16 -40.46 29.08
N SER A 43 -23.68 -41.54 29.70
CA SER A 43 -24.49 -42.65 30.19
C SER A 43 -25.50 -42.27 31.29
N PHE A 44 -25.32 -41.14 31.97
CA PHE A 44 -26.19 -40.68 33.07
C PHE A 44 -26.97 -39.41 32.73
N ARG A 45 -27.05 -39.02 31.44
CA ARG A 45 -27.71 -37.79 30.98
C ARG A 45 -29.16 -37.65 31.44
N SER A 46 -29.95 -38.73 31.40
CA SER A 46 -31.36 -38.70 31.82
C SER A 46 -31.50 -38.42 33.32
N THR A 47 -30.69 -39.07 34.14
CA THR A 47 -30.63 -38.87 35.60
C THR A 47 -30.14 -37.47 35.94
N PHE A 48 -29.15 -36.95 35.22
CA PHE A 48 -28.65 -35.59 35.37
C PHE A 48 -29.76 -34.57 35.11
N VAL A 49 -30.45 -34.67 33.97
CA VAL A 49 -31.54 -33.75 33.59
C VAL A 49 -32.69 -33.81 34.60
N SER A 50 -33.14 -35.01 34.98
CA SER A 50 -34.25 -35.16 35.93
C SER A 50 -33.91 -34.60 37.32
N SER A 51 -32.68 -34.77 37.79
CA SER A 51 -32.24 -34.24 39.08
C SER A 51 -32.16 -32.72 39.06
N TYR A 52 -31.60 -32.16 37.97
CA TYR A 52 -31.46 -30.72 37.82
C TYR A 52 -32.78 -29.99 37.61
N GLN A 53 -33.77 -30.60 36.95
CA GLN A 53 -35.12 -30.04 36.82
C GLN A 53 -35.84 -29.86 38.16
N ARG A 54 -35.49 -30.64 39.18
CA ARG A 54 -36.07 -30.51 40.54
C ARG A 54 -35.44 -29.37 41.35
N ILE A 55 -34.22 -28.98 41.00
CA ILE A 55 -33.43 -27.98 41.74
C ILE A 55 -33.43 -26.63 41.02
N MET A 56 -33.54 -26.63 39.69
CA MET A 56 -33.54 -25.42 38.85
C MET A 56 -34.93 -25.13 38.30
N HIS A 57 -35.50 -23.99 38.68
CA HIS A 57 -36.60 -23.39 37.95
C HIS A 57 -36.09 -22.54 36.80
N ARG A 58 -36.55 -22.83 35.58
CA ARG A 58 -36.25 -22.03 34.37
C ARG A 58 -37.54 -21.37 33.90
N TYR A 59 -37.57 -20.05 33.93
CA TYR A 59 -38.57 -19.26 33.20
C TYR A 59 -38.04 -18.99 31.79
N ALA A 60 -38.80 -19.34 30.76
CA ALA A 60 -38.55 -18.85 29.42
C ALA A 60 -39.09 -17.42 29.30
N LYS A 61 -38.52 -16.60 28.41
CA LYS A 61 -38.97 -15.22 28.22
C LYS A 61 -40.49 -15.17 27.96
N LYS A 62 -41.01 -16.11 27.16
CA LYS A 62 -42.45 -16.28 26.89
C LYS A 62 -43.33 -16.46 28.13
N ASP A 63 -42.81 -17.03 29.21
CA ASP A 63 -43.58 -17.32 30.43
C ASP A 63 -43.77 -16.07 31.31
N VAL A 64 -42.96 -15.03 31.08
CA VAL A 64 -42.93 -13.79 31.87
C VAL A 64 -43.16 -12.54 31.01
N VAL A 65 -43.39 -12.70 29.70
CA VAL A 65 -43.56 -11.59 28.75
C VAL A 65 -44.74 -10.69 29.13
N GLN A 66 -45.82 -11.25 29.69
CA GLN A 66 -46.98 -10.47 30.12
C GLN A 66 -46.69 -9.59 31.35
N GLU A 67 -45.77 -10.00 32.21
CA GLU A 67 -45.31 -9.23 33.38
C GLU A 67 -44.26 -8.17 32.97
N LEU A 68 -43.56 -8.41 31.86
CA LEU A 68 -42.59 -7.50 31.27
C LEU A 68 -43.32 -6.53 30.34
N ALA A 69 -43.86 -5.44 30.88
CA ALA A 69 -44.44 -4.33 30.12
C ALA A 69 -43.37 -3.62 29.26
N LEU A 70 -42.91 -4.28 28.20
CA LEU A 70 -41.90 -3.80 27.27
C LEU A 70 -42.59 -3.19 26.04
N PRO A 71 -42.13 -2.01 25.57
CA PRO A 71 -42.63 -1.43 24.33
C PRO A 71 -42.31 -2.33 23.13
N SER A 72 -43.04 -2.12 22.03
CA SER A 72 -42.90 -2.87 20.79
C SER A 72 -41.48 -2.79 20.23
N GLN A 73 -41.12 -3.83 19.47
CA GLN A 73 -39.85 -3.95 18.77
C GLN A 73 -40.11 -4.03 17.28
N ILE A 74 -39.67 -3.04 16.50
CA ILE A 74 -39.79 -3.04 15.05
C ILE A 74 -38.48 -3.52 14.43
N ARG A 75 -38.56 -4.43 13.45
CA ARG A 75 -37.41 -4.88 12.65
C ARG A 75 -37.61 -4.44 11.21
N LEU A 76 -36.70 -3.59 10.72
CA LEU A 76 -36.72 -3.02 9.37
C LEU A 76 -35.48 -3.49 8.61
N CYS A 77 -35.69 -4.15 7.47
CA CYS A 77 -34.63 -4.52 6.55
C CYS A 77 -34.70 -3.66 5.30
N TYR A 78 -33.65 -2.88 5.06
CA TYR A 78 -33.54 -2.03 3.90
C TYR A 78 -32.61 -2.68 2.89
N GLY A 79 -33.12 -2.91 1.70
CA GLY A 79 -32.32 -3.39 0.58
C GLY A 79 -31.56 -2.23 -0.07
N ILE A 80 -30.25 -2.40 -0.20
CA ILE A 80 -29.30 -1.47 -0.82
C ILE A 80 -28.93 -2.02 -2.19
N GLN A 81 -28.86 -1.15 -3.19
CA GLN A 81 -28.23 -1.45 -4.47
C GLN A 81 -26.78 -0.97 -4.42
N PHE A 82 -25.86 -1.76 -4.94
CA PHE A 82 -24.48 -1.29 -5.13
C PHE A 82 -24.42 -0.16 -6.15
N THR A 83 -23.43 0.70 -6.01
CA THR A 83 -22.98 1.52 -7.14
C THR A 83 -22.39 0.62 -8.23
N GLU A 84 -22.31 1.13 -9.46
CA GLU A 84 -21.69 0.41 -10.57
C GLU A 84 -20.23 0.02 -10.26
N ILE A 85 -19.52 0.87 -9.49
CA ILE A 85 -18.15 0.65 -9.04
C ILE A 85 -18.07 -0.48 -8.00
N GLU A 86 -18.92 -0.45 -6.97
CA GLU A 86 -18.97 -1.51 -5.95
C GLU A 86 -19.34 -2.86 -6.56
N ARG A 87 -20.28 -2.84 -7.51
CA ARG A 87 -20.73 -4.01 -8.24
C ARG A 87 -19.62 -4.60 -9.10
N ALA A 88 -18.92 -3.77 -9.87
CA ALA A 88 -17.78 -4.18 -10.68
C ALA A 88 -16.63 -4.77 -9.84
N ASN A 89 -16.35 -4.17 -8.68
CA ASN A 89 -15.36 -4.71 -7.75
C ASN A 89 -15.81 -6.05 -7.16
N TYR A 90 -17.08 -6.20 -6.78
CA TYR A 90 -17.59 -7.48 -6.30
C TYR A 90 -17.51 -8.56 -7.38
N ASP A 91 -17.95 -8.26 -8.61
CA ASP A 91 -17.96 -9.23 -9.71
C ASP A 91 -16.54 -9.71 -10.04
N GLU A 92 -15.55 -8.82 -9.98
CA GLU A 92 -14.13 -9.21 -10.10
C GLU A 92 -13.70 -10.18 -8.99
N LYS A 93 -14.08 -9.92 -7.74
CA LYS A 93 -13.77 -10.83 -6.61
C LYS A 93 -14.52 -12.15 -6.72
N TRP A 94 -15.71 -12.13 -7.29
CA TRP A 94 -16.48 -13.33 -7.58
C TRP A 94 -15.81 -14.18 -8.68
N GLU A 95 -15.36 -13.57 -9.77
CA GLU A 95 -14.60 -14.27 -10.82
C GLU A 95 -13.28 -14.83 -10.29
N GLN A 96 -12.56 -14.07 -9.46
CA GLN A 96 -11.35 -14.56 -8.77
C GLN A 96 -11.66 -15.78 -7.89
N CYS A 97 -12.72 -15.69 -7.08
CA CYS A 97 -13.19 -16.81 -6.28
C CYS A 97 -13.50 -18.04 -7.14
N LEU A 98 -14.21 -17.88 -8.26
CA LEU A 98 -14.51 -19.00 -9.17
C LEU A 98 -13.25 -19.62 -9.77
N SER A 99 -12.28 -18.79 -10.17
CA SER A 99 -11.03 -19.26 -10.76
C SER A 99 -10.13 -19.98 -9.77
N GLU A 100 -10.07 -19.52 -8.51
CA GLU A 100 -9.21 -20.11 -7.47
C GLU A 100 -9.85 -21.31 -6.80
N CYS A 101 -11.17 -21.31 -6.61
CA CYS A 101 -11.88 -22.43 -6.00
C CYS A 101 -12.12 -23.59 -6.97
N ASN A 102 -11.79 -23.44 -8.26
CA ASN A 102 -11.87 -24.47 -9.30
C ASN A 102 -13.15 -25.34 -9.22
N ILE A 103 -14.29 -24.70 -8.92
CA ILE A 103 -15.53 -25.39 -8.53
C ILE A 103 -16.12 -26.11 -9.74
N ASN A 104 -15.67 -27.34 -9.97
CA ASN A 104 -16.49 -28.35 -10.62
C ASN A 104 -17.49 -28.82 -9.56
N ILE A 105 -18.79 -28.60 -9.81
CA ILE A 105 -19.91 -28.88 -8.89
C ILE A 105 -20.09 -30.40 -8.61
N ALA A 106 -19.07 -31.23 -8.85
CA ALA A 106 -19.16 -32.68 -8.91
C ALA A 106 -18.35 -33.46 -7.86
N ASN A 107 -17.34 -32.88 -7.19
CA ASN A 107 -16.48 -33.64 -6.26
C ASN A 107 -16.45 -33.02 -4.85
N ASP A 108 -16.49 -33.88 -3.84
CA ASP A 108 -16.81 -33.60 -2.43
C ASP A 108 -15.53 -33.66 -1.55
N ASP A 109 -14.42 -33.08 -2.01
CA ASP A 109 -13.12 -33.20 -1.33
C ASP A 109 -12.85 -32.03 -0.35
N SER A 110 -12.40 -32.40 0.85
CA SER A 110 -12.32 -31.57 2.05
C SER A 110 -11.31 -30.41 2.02
N GLU A 111 -10.36 -30.36 1.07
CA GLU A 111 -9.38 -29.25 0.98
C GLU A 111 -9.98 -27.98 0.36
N GLU A 112 -11.03 -28.11 -0.45
CA GLU A 112 -11.68 -27.00 -1.18
C GLU A 112 -12.57 -26.14 -0.24
N ALA A 113 -13.02 -26.72 0.88
CA ALA A 113 -13.91 -26.08 1.84
C ALA A 113 -13.24 -24.91 2.60
N GLU A 114 -11.95 -24.99 2.91
CA GLU A 114 -11.23 -23.90 3.60
C GLU A 114 -11.00 -22.69 2.68
N SER A 115 -10.67 -22.94 1.41
CA SER A 115 -10.55 -21.89 0.39
C SER A 115 -11.89 -21.16 0.19
N LEU A 116 -12.98 -21.91 0.03
CA LEU A 116 -14.32 -21.35 -0.14
C LEU A 116 -14.79 -20.56 1.08
N GLN A 117 -14.55 -21.03 2.31
CA GLN A 117 -14.90 -20.28 3.52
C GLN A 117 -14.14 -18.95 3.60
N SER A 118 -12.86 -18.94 3.22
CA SER A 118 -12.05 -17.71 3.17
C SER A 118 -12.59 -16.71 2.14
N TRP A 119 -13.01 -17.21 0.97
CA TRP A 119 -13.60 -16.42 -0.11
C TRP A 119 -15.00 -15.91 0.23
N LEU A 120 -15.86 -16.72 0.83
CA LEU A 120 -17.18 -16.30 1.33
C LEU A 120 -17.04 -15.20 2.39
N MET A 121 -16.06 -15.31 3.30
CA MET A 121 -15.76 -14.24 4.24
C MET A 121 -15.31 -12.96 3.52
N ARG A 122 -14.45 -13.07 2.51
CA ARG A 122 -13.97 -11.94 1.71
C ARG A 122 -15.10 -11.27 0.93
N LEU A 123 -15.98 -12.04 0.29
CA LEU A 123 -17.14 -11.54 -0.45
C LEU A 123 -18.13 -10.82 0.49
N ARG A 124 -18.39 -11.38 1.68
CA ARG A 124 -19.23 -10.71 2.70
C ARG A 124 -18.64 -9.37 3.14
N GLN A 125 -17.33 -9.30 3.29
CA GLN A 125 -16.63 -8.06 3.61
C GLN A 125 -16.78 -7.04 2.46
N THR A 126 -16.57 -7.48 1.21
CA THR A 126 -16.78 -6.66 0.01
C THR A 126 -18.22 -6.15 -0.08
N CYS A 127 -19.22 -6.91 0.36
CA CYS A 127 -20.62 -6.45 0.42
C CYS A 127 -20.87 -5.28 1.35
N CYS A 128 -19.91 -4.94 2.21
CA CYS A 128 -20.07 -3.86 3.16
C CYS A 128 -19.20 -2.66 2.79
N HIS A 129 -17.98 -2.89 2.29
CA HIS A 129 -17.20 -1.91 1.56
C HIS A 129 -15.98 -2.60 0.89
N PRO A 130 -15.52 -2.15 -0.30
CA PRO A 130 -14.37 -2.74 -1.01
C PRO A 130 -13.07 -2.87 -0.20
N GLN A 131 -12.85 -2.04 0.83
CA GLN A 131 -11.64 -2.08 1.68
C GLN A 131 -11.77 -2.92 2.97
N ILE A 132 -12.92 -3.55 3.25
CA ILE A 132 -13.06 -4.36 4.48
C ILE A 132 -12.31 -5.67 4.32
N GLY A 133 -11.45 -6.00 5.28
CA GLY A 133 -10.62 -7.21 5.29
C GLY A 133 -9.16 -6.90 4.95
N SER A 134 -8.21 -7.63 5.54
CA SER A 134 -6.78 -7.42 5.31
C SER A 134 -6.41 -7.55 3.84
N ARG A 135 -6.82 -8.65 3.20
CA ARG A 135 -6.58 -8.93 1.77
C ARG A 135 -7.18 -7.88 0.84
N ASN A 136 -8.39 -7.40 1.15
CA ASN A 136 -9.07 -6.37 0.38
C ASN A 136 -8.36 -5.01 0.52
N LYS A 137 -7.98 -4.64 1.75
CA LYS A 137 -7.19 -3.44 2.02
C LYS A 137 -5.81 -3.48 1.36
N GLU A 138 -5.14 -4.64 1.40
CA GLU A 138 -3.86 -4.85 0.70
C GLU A 138 -4.02 -4.68 -0.80
N SER A 139 -5.07 -5.28 -1.40
CA SER A 139 -5.33 -5.10 -2.82
C SER A 139 -5.56 -3.64 -3.19
N LEU A 140 -6.26 -2.85 -2.36
CA LEU A 140 -6.51 -1.44 -2.65
C LEU A 140 -5.42 -0.49 -2.13
N GLY A 141 -4.26 -1.02 -1.69
CA GLY A 141 -3.17 -0.25 -1.09
C GLY A 141 -3.41 0.10 0.38
N LYS A 142 -2.33 0.09 1.19
CA LYS A 142 -2.33 0.29 2.66
C LYS A 142 -2.65 1.73 3.12
N THR A 143 -3.46 2.48 2.39
CA THR A 143 -3.81 3.86 2.70
C THR A 143 -5.01 3.96 3.66
N ASN A 144 -5.33 5.19 4.06
CA ASN A 144 -6.55 5.52 4.81
C ASN A 144 -7.82 5.20 4.00
N LEU A 145 -8.96 5.39 4.67
CA LEU A 145 -10.33 5.36 4.13
C LEU A 145 -10.39 5.89 2.68
N ARG A 146 -10.82 5.07 1.72
CA ARG A 146 -11.03 5.48 0.32
C ARG A 146 -12.50 5.77 0.07
N THR A 147 -12.78 6.85 -0.66
CA THR A 147 -14.10 7.08 -1.26
C THR A 147 -14.34 6.07 -2.39
N ILE A 148 -15.58 5.94 -2.85
CA ILE A 148 -15.89 5.08 -4.00
C ILE A 148 -15.16 5.53 -5.29
N THR A 149 -14.92 6.83 -5.46
CA THR A 149 -14.12 7.37 -6.57
C THR A 149 -12.65 6.96 -6.45
N GLU A 150 -12.05 7.08 -5.26
CA GLU A 150 -10.67 6.62 -5.03
C GLU A 150 -10.51 5.10 -5.17
N VAL A 151 -11.58 4.32 -4.94
CA VAL A 151 -11.58 2.87 -5.24
C VAL A 151 -11.54 2.63 -6.76
N LEU A 152 -12.33 3.38 -7.53
CA LEU A 152 -12.31 3.29 -9.00
C LEU A 152 -10.94 3.63 -9.58
N ASP A 153 -10.28 4.69 -9.08
CA ASP A 153 -8.94 5.07 -9.52
C ASP A 153 -7.93 3.92 -9.34
N VAL A 154 -8.00 3.22 -8.20
CA VAL A 154 -7.14 2.05 -7.97
C VAL A 154 -7.48 0.90 -8.90
N MET A 155 -8.77 0.64 -9.17
CA MET A 155 -9.18 -0.38 -10.13
C MET A 155 -8.65 -0.09 -11.53
N VAL A 156 -8.68 1.18 -11.96
CA VAL A 156 -8.10 1.65 -13.23
C VAL A 156 -6.59 1.43 -13.24
N GLN A 157 -5.89 1.87 -12.19
CA GLN A 157 -4.43 1.70 -12.06
C GLN A 157 -4.02 0.22 -12.11
N GLN A 158 -4.74 -0.65 -11.39
CA GLN A 158 -4.49 -2.10 -11.41
C GLN A 158 -4.71 -2.72 -12.77
N ASN A 159 -5.82 -2.36 -13.44
CA ASN A 159 -6.10 -2.85 -14.78
C ASN A 159 -5.01 -2.41 -15.77
N ASN A 160 -4.60 -1.14 -15.70
CA ASN A 160 -3.54 -0.60 -16.55
C ASN A 160 -2.19 -1.27 -16.27
N ALA A 161 -1.85 -1.55 -15.01
CA ALA A 161 -0.62 -2.27 -14.66
C ALA A 161 -0.64 -3.72 -15.18
N GLN A 162 -1.77 -4.41 -15.07
CA GLN A 162 -1.93 -5.76 -15.66
C GLN A 162 -1.83 -5.72 -17.18
N LEU A 163 -2.47 -4.74 -17.82
CA LEU A 163 -2.40 -4.55 -19.26
C LEU A 163 -0.95 -4.39 -19.72
N ASP A 164 -0.17 -3.55 -19.05
CA ASP A 164 1.25 -3.34 -19.39
C ASP A 164 2.07 -4.62 -19.29
N ILE A 165 1.90 -5.38 -18.20
CA ILE A 165 2.64 -6.62 -17.98
C ILE A 165 2.35 -7.60 -19.12
N LYS A 166 1.08 -7.68 -19.53
CA LYS A 166 0.65 -8.58 -20.61
C LYS A 166 1.09 -8.11 -21.99
N GLU A 167 1.03 -6.81 -22.28
CA GLU A 167 1.53 -6.23 -23.53
C GLU A 167 3.03 -6.46 -23.70
N LYS A 168 3.82 -6.23 -22.64
CA LYS A 168 5.27 -6.49 -22.66
C LYS A 168 5.60 -7.96 -22.85
N ALA A 169 4.91 -8.84 -22.11
CA ALA A 169 5.08 -10.28 -22.28
C ALA A 169 4.75 -10.71 -23.71
N HIS A 170 3.64 -10.21 -24.27
CA HIS A 170 3.23 -10.52 -25.64
C HIS A 170 4.27 -10.07 -26.65
N PHE A 171 4.78 -8.84 -26.54
CA PHE A 171 5.84 -8.34 -27.42
C PHE A 171 7.13 -9.16 -27.30
N ALA A 172 7.55 -9.50 -26.08
CA ALA A 172 8.75 -10.30 -25.84
C ALA A 172 8.63 -11.72 -26.41
N THR A 173 7.51 -12.41 -26.20
CA THR A 173 7.22 -13.74 -26.76
C THR A 173 7.17 -13.67 -28.29
N LYS A 174 6.56 -12.62 -28.86
CA LYS A 174 6.52 -12.40 -30.30
C LYS A 174 7.91 -12.18 -30.91
N LEU A 175 8.76 -11.36 -30.28
CA LEU A 175 10.14 -11.16 -30.70
C LEU A 175 10.94 -12.47 -30.62
N LYS A 176 10.81 -13.22 -29.53
CA LYS A 176 11.45 -14.54 -29.37
C LYS A 176 11.04 -15.49 -30.50
N ARG A 177 9.75 -15.56 -30.82
CA ARG A 177 9.24 -16.38 -31.93
C ARG A 177 9.87 -16.00 -33.27
N VAL A 178 9.96 -14.71 -33.58
CA VAL A 178 10.55 -14.23 -34.84
C VAL A 178 12.05 -14.55 -34.92
N VAL A 179 12.79 -14.41 -33.82
CA VAL A 179 14.21 -14.83 -33.76
C VAL A 179 14.36 -16.34 -34.00
N LEU A 180 13.50 -17.17 -33.41
CA LEU A 180 13.50 -18.61 -33.67
C LEU A 180 13.14 -18.93 -35.13
N SER A 181 12.12 -18.28 -35.69
CA SER A 181 11.70 -18.42 -37.10
C SER A 181 12.83 -18.09 -38.06
N ALA A 182 13.52 -16.96 -37.84
CA ALA A 182 14.65 -16.52 -38.62
C ALA A 182 15.82 -17.52 -38.57
N ARG A 183 16.06 -18.15 -37.42
CA ARG A 183 17.08 -19.19 -37.26
C ARG A 183 16.76 -20.48 -38.02
N ILE A 184 15.48 -20.85 -38.09
CA ILE A 184 15.00 -22.04 -38.80
C ILE A 184 15.04 -21.82 -40.31
N HIS A 185 14.41 -20.74 -40.78
CA HIS A 185 14.16 -20.52 -42.20
C HIS A 185 15.31 -19.84 -42.94
N LYS A 186 16.10 -18.99 -42.26
CA LYS A 186 17.18 -18.18 -42.86
C LYS A 186 16.76 -17.44 -44.14
N ASP A 187 15.49 -17.03 -44.21
CA ASP A 187 14.93 -16.34 -45.37
C ASP A 187 14.90 -14.83 -45.12
N ILE A 188 15.26 -14.05 -46.14
CA ILE A 188 15.19 -12.59 -46.12
C ILE A 188 13.76 -12.07 -45.92
N THR A 189 12.73 -12.88 -46.17
CA THR A 189 11.34 -12.50 -45.87
C THR A 189 11.09 -12.24 -44.38
N GLU A 190 11.84 -12.90 -43.48
CA GLU A 190 11.73 -12.69 -42.03
C GLU A 190 12.19 -11.28 -41.61
N VAL A 191 13.05 -10.63 -42.40
CA VAL A 191 13.44 -9.23 -42.20
C VAL A 191 12.22 -8.31 -42.22
N GLN A 192 11.20 -8.59 -43.03
CA GLN A 192 9.99 -7.77 -43.07
C GLN A 192 9.23 -7.84 -41.74
N VAL A 193 9.22 -9.00 -41.09
CA VAL A 193 8.59 -9.21 -39.78
C VAL A 193 9.36 -8.47 -38.69
N PHE A 194 10.70 -8.53 -38.72
CA PHE A 194 11.56 -7.75 -37.83
C PHE A 194 11.36 -6.24 -37.99
N LYS A 195 11.34 -5.73 -39.23
CA LYS A 195 11.09 -4.31 -39.53
C LYS A 195 9.74 -3.85 -39.00
N HIS A 196 8.69 -4.66 -39.17
CA HIS A 196 7.37 -4.35 -38.63
C HIS A 196 7.38 -4.29 -37.09
N LEU A 197 8.08 -5.22 -36.42
CA LEU A 197 8.23 -5.19 -34.96
C LEU A 197 9.02 -3.97 -34.48
N ALA A 198 10.08 -3.58 -35.21
CA ALA A 198 10.89 -2.42 -34.87
C ALA A 198 10.09 -1.12 -34.96
N VAL A 199 9.28 -0.97 -36.02
CA VAL A 199 8.35 0.17 -36.20
C VAL A 199 7.30 0.21 -35.10
N GLU A 200 6.71 -0.94 -34.73
CA GLU A 200 5.72 -0.97 -33.64
C GLU A 200 6.34 -0.56 -32.30
N ALA A 201 7.53 -1.05 -31.97
CA ALA A 201 8.23 -0.66 -30.74
C ALA A 201 8.58 0.84 -30.73
N GLN A 202 9.04 1.38 -31.86
CA GLN A 202 9.32 2.81 -32.03
C GLN A 202 8.06 3.65 -31.81
N ARG A 203 6.96 3.29 -32.48
CA ARG A 203 5.68 3.99 -32.37
C ARG A 203 5.16 4.02 -30.93
N GLN A 204 5.30 2.92 -30.20
CA GLN A 204 4.91 2.87 -28.79
C GLN A 204 5.82 3.74 -27.92
N ALA A 205 7.14 3.75 -28.17
CA ALA A 205 8.07 4.64 -27.49
C ALA A 205 7.70 6.12 -27.70
N GLU A 206 7.31 6.51 -28.92
CA GLU A 206 6.87 7.87 -29.26
C GLU A 206 5.56 8.25 -28.53
N VAL A 207 4.55 7.37 -28.53
CA VAL A 207 3.29 7.58 -27.78
C VAL A 207 3.57 7.82 -26.30
N TRP A 208 4.45 7.03 -25.69
CA TRP A 208 4.82 7.20 -24.29
C TRP A 208 5.69 8.43 -24.02
N ASN A 209 6.49 8.87 -25.00
CA ASN A 209 7.21 10.13 -24.91
C ASN A 209 6.25 11.32 -24.86
N THR A 210 5.21 11.33 -25.71
CA THR A 210 4.17 12.38 -25.69
C THR A 210 3.45 12.40 -24.34
N LYS A 211 3.04 11.22 -23.82
CA LYS A 211 2.43 11.11 -22.49
C LYS A 211 3.37 11.58 -21.38
N LEU A 212 4.65 11.23 -21.45
CA LEU A 212 5.66 11.67 -20.48
C LEU A 212 5.80 13.20 -20.46
N GLN A 213 5.80 13.85 -21.63
CA GLN A 213 5.83 15.31 -21.74
C GLN A 213 4.57 15.95 -21.14
N GLU A 214 3.40 15.38 -21.40
CA GLU A 214 2.13 15.82 -20.80
C GLU A 214 2.14 15.67 -19.27
N GLN A 215 2.62 14.54 -18.73
CA GLN A 215 2.73 14.36 -17.29
C GLN A 215 3.77 15.30 -16.67
N ARG A 216 4.85 15.62 -17.40
CA ARG A 216 5.85 16.59 -16.95
C ARG A 216 5.26 18.00 -16.81
N SER A 217 4.37 18.41 -17.72
CA SER A 217 3.69 19.71 -17.63
C SER A 217 2.69 19.73 -16.47
N LYS A 218 1.88 18.68 -16.29
CA LYS A 218 0.97 18.51 -15.14
C LYS A 218 1.71 18.53 -13.80
N ARG A 219 2.84 17.84 -13.72
CA ARG A 219 3.71 17.81 -12.53
C ARG A 219 4.26 19.21 -12.20
N ARG A 220 4.69 19.98 -13.20
CA ARG A 220 5.13 21.37 -13.02
C ARG A 220 4.00 22.28 -12.57
N ALA A 221 2.80 22.13 -13.13
CA ALA A 221 1.62 22.89 -12.72
C ALA A 221 1.23 22.60 -11.25
N ALA A 222 1.28 21.33 -10.84
CA ALA A 222 1.04 20.92 -9.45
C ALA A 222 2.09 21.48 -8.47
N GLN A 223 3.34 21.69 -8.92
CA GLN A 223 4.40 22.31 -8.13
C GLN A 223 4.29 23.85 -8.08
N GLY A 224 3.83 24.48 -9.16
CA GLY A 224 3.68 25.93 -9.27
C GLY A 224 2.59 26.55 -8.39
N GLY A 225 1.60 25.76 -7.96
CA GLY A 225 0.53 26.23 -7.05
C GLY A 225 1.00 26.58 -5.63
N SER A 226 2.20 26.14 -5.22
CA SER A 226 2.75 26.37 -3.87
C SER A 226 3.65 27.60 -3.76
N ASN A 227 4.04 28.23 -4.87
CA ASN A 227 5.03 29.32 -4.87
C ASN A 227 4.49 30.69 -4.45
N ARG A 228 3.22 30.78 -4.00
CA ARG A 228 2.69 32.04 -3.43
C ARG A 228 3.10 32.29 -1.97
N TYR A 229 3.74 31.34 -1.30
CA TYR A 229 4.21 31.49 0.09
C TYR A 229 5.67 31.08 0.36
N GLN A 230 6.47 30.83 -0.67
CA GLN A 230 7.91 30.57 -0.53
C GLN A 230 8.68 31.29 -1.65
N ALA A 231 8.85 32.61 -1.47
CA ALA A 231 10.04 33.27 -1.97
C ALA A 231 11.12 33.09 -0.88
N ASP A 232 12.34 32.80 -1.31
CA ASP A 232 13.55 32.53 -0.52
C ASP A 232 13.72 31.08 -0.01
N ALA A 233 14.15 30.18 -0.90
CA ALA A 233 15.25 29.23 -0.63
C ALA A 233 15.55 28.36 -1.87
N ASP A 234 16.60 28.71 -2.60
CA ASP A 234 17.31 27.78 -3.48
C ASP A 234 18.01 26.71 -2.64
N THR A 235 17.51 25.47 -2.64
CA THR A 235 18.29 24.28 -2.23
C THR A 235 17.79 23.02 -2.94
N PRO A 236 18.69 22.17 -3.50
CA PRO A 236 18.29 20.94 -4.18
C PRO A 236 17.87 19.84 -3.21
N ALA A 237 16.85 19.09 -3.61
CA ALA A 237 16.29 17.97 -2.88
C ALA A 237 17.32 16.87 -2.55
N ASN A 238 17.46 16.56 -1.26
CA ASN A 238 17.69 15.21 -0.73
C ASN A 238 17.40 15.22 0.78
N GLY A 239 16.75 14.17 1.27
CA GLY A 239 16.58 13.89 2.70
C GLY A 239 15.15 14.05 3.18
N GLU A 240 14.54 12.93 3.54
CA GLU A 240 13.38 12.90 4.44
C GLU A 240 13.71 13.71 5.69
N TYR A 241 13.05 14.86 5.83
CA TYR A 241 12.88 15.51 7.13
C TYR A 241 11.40 15.40 7.46
N ILE A 242 11.10 14.56 8.45
CA ILE A 242 9.82 14.59 9.17
C ILE A 242 9.80 15.95 9.87
N ILE A 243 8.98 16.87 9.37
CA ILE A 243 8.63 18.08 10.11
C ILE A 243 7.65 17.62 11.19
N ASP A 244 8.08 17.73 12.44
CA ASP A 244 7.24 17.53 13.61
C ASP A 244 6.22 18.68 13.67
N LEU A 245 4.96 18.35 13.37
CA LEU A 245 3.85 19.28 13.14
C LEU A 245 2.80 19.10 14.24
N GLU A 246 3.23 19.35 15.49
CA GLU A 246 2.37 19.33 16.69
C GLU A 246 1.94 20.74 17.18
N SER A 247 2.22 21.82 16.45
CA SER A 247 1.93 23.18 16.97
C SER A 247 1.11 24.08 16.05
N LEU A 248 0.11 23.56 15.32
CA LEU A 248 -0.88 24.37 14.60
C LEU A 248 -2.28 23.77 14.72
N ASP A 249 -3.08 24.39 15.58
CA ASP A 249 -4.51 24.13 15.82
C ASP A 249 -5.33 24.93 14.80
N LEU A 250 -5.73 24.31 13.68
CA LEU A 250 -6.90 24.65 12.84
C LEU A 250 -7.15 23.47 11.89
N ALA A 251 -8.31 22.79 12.02
CA ALA A 251 -8.60 21.53 11.35
C ALA A 251 -8.88 21.65 9.83
N GLU A 252 -9.25 22.84 9.35
CA GLU A 252 -9.60 23.09 7.94
C GLU A 252 -8.36 23.12 7.02
N ASP A 253 -7.24 23.71 7.48
CA ASP A 253 -6.00 23.82 6.70
C ASP A 253 -5.30 22.47 6.47
N ARG A 254 -5.50 21.48 7.36
CA ARG A 254 -4.94 20.12 7.19
C ARG A 254 -5.60 19.35 6.05
N VAL A 255 -6.88 19.62 5.75
CA VAL A 255 -7.61 18.93 4.67
C VAL A 255 -7.10 19.41 3.32
N GLU A 256 -6.93 20.73 3.17
CA GLU A 256 -6.44 21.33 1.94
C GLU A 256 -4.97 20.93 1.68
N LEU A 257 -4.12 20.95 2.70
CA LEU A 257 -2.72 20.51 2.58
C LEU A 257 -2.58 19.01 2.24
N ASN A 258 -3.46 18.16 2.79
CA ASN A 258 -3.51 16.74 2.45
C ASN A 258 -4.02 16.50 1.03
N SER A 259 -4.99 17.30 0.56
CA SER A 259 -5.49 17.23 -0.82
C SER A 259 -4.40 17.61 -1.83
N LEU A 260 -3.64 18.67 -1.56
CA LEU A 260 -2.51 19.09 -2.38
C LEU A 260 -1.38 18.05 -2.36
N ARG A 261 -1.09 17.43 -1.22
CA ARG A 261 -0.14 16.30 -1.12
C ARG A 261 -0.59 15.10 -1.95
N LYS A 262 -1.88 14.75 -1.93
CA LYS A 262 -2.44 13.67 -2.76
C LYS A 262 -2.32 13.97 -4.25
N ILE A 263 -2.66 15.19 -4.68
CA ILE A 263 -2.53 15.63 -6.07
C ILE A 263 -1.07 15.55 -6.53
N ARG A 264 -0.13 16.01 -5.70
CA ARG A 264 1.30 15.95 -6.00
C ARG A 264 1.80 14.51 -6.10
N ALA A 265 1.46 13.66 -5.12
CA ALA A 265 1.84 12.25 -5.12
C ALA A 265 1.29 11.51 -6.34
N SER A 266 0.03 11.78 -6.72
CA SER A 266 -0.59 11.21 -7.92
C SER A 266 0.09 11.66 -9.21
N ALA A 267 0.45 12.95 -9.32
CA ALA A 267 1.17 13.48 -10.47
C ALA A 267 2.61 12.92 -10.56
N ASP A 268 3.29 12.73 -9.43
CA ASP A 268 4.62 12.12 -9.35
C ASP A 268 4.58 10.63 -9.77
N ASP A 269 3.55 9.88 -9.35
CA ASP A 269 3.35 8.47 -9.70
C ASP A 269 3.02 8.29 -11.19
N ALA A 270 2.12 9.12 -11.74
CA ALA A 270 1.79 9.12 -13.16
C ALA A 270 3.01 9.47 -14.05
N PHE A 271 3.82 10.45 -13.63
CA PHE A 271 5.07 10.79 -14.30
C PHE A 271 6.07 9.62 -14.28
N THR A 272 6.24 8.99 -13.12
CA THR A 272 7.17 7.86 -12.95
C THR A 272 6.75 6.67 -13.82
N THR A 273 5.46 6.37 -13.84
CA THR A 273 4.88 5.31 -14.69
C THR A 273 5.12 5.59 -16.18
N ALA A 274 4.83 6.80 -16.65
CA ALA A 274 5.06 7.17 -18.05
C ALA A 274 6.55 7.10 -18.44
N MET A 275 7.44 7.50 -17.54
CA MET A 275 8.90 7.46 -17.74
C MET A 275 9.40 6.02 -17.86
N LEU A 276 8.99 5.12 -16.95
CA LEU A 276 9.36 3.71 -17.00
C LEU A 276 8.85 3.06 -18.29
N ARG A 277 7.59 3.31 -18.68
CA ARG A 277 7.02 2.75 -19.91
C ARG A 277 7.72 3.24 -21.18
N HIS A 278 8.05 4.53 -21.25
CA HIS A 278 8.81 5.06 -22.40
C HIS A 278 10.15 4.34 -22.54
N LYS A 279 10.86 4.16 -21.41
CA LYS A 279 12.13 3.45 -21.38
C LYS A 279 12.00 1.98 -21.80
N ASP A 280 10.99 1.27 -21.30
CA ASP A 280 10.77 -0.14 -21.64
C ASP A 280 10.55 -0.33 -23.16
N TRP A 281 9.81 0.58 -23.80
CA TRP A 281 9.62 0.55 -25.25
C TRP A 281 10.87 0.94 -26.05
N GLN A 282 11.72 1.82 -25.52
CA GLN A 282 13.04 2.07 -26.10
C GLN A 282 13.93 0.81 -26.03
N GLU A 283 13.88 0.07 -24.93
CA GLU A 283 14.59 -1.21 -24.79
C GLU A 283 14.07 -2.26 -25.78
N HIS A 284 12.75 -2.40 -25.93
CA HIS A 284 12.17 -3.28 -26.95
C HIS A 284 12.55 -2.89 -28.38
N HIS A 285 12.62 -1.59 -28.68
CA HIS A 285 13.06 -1.09 -29.96
C HIS A 285 14.54 -1.40 -30.21
N HIS A 286 15.42 -1.14 -29.23
CA HIS A 286 16.83 -1.54 -29.25
C HIS A 286 17.00 -3.04 -29.50
N ARG A 287 16.30 -3.89 -28.73
CA ARG A 287 16.37 -5.35 -28.85
C ARG A 287 15.99 -5.82 -30.26
N THR A 288 14.94 -5.24 -30.82
CA THR A 288 14.47 -5.62 -32.15
C THR A 288 15.50 -5.23 -33.21
N LEU A 289 16.05 -4.01 -33.16
CA LEU A 289 17.11 -3.58 -34.08
C LEU A 289 18.37 -4.45 -33.95
N PHE A 290 18.78 -4.76 -32.73
CA PHE A 290 19.95 -5.60 -32.46
C PHE A 290 19.79 -7.01 -33.04
N PHE A 291 18.68 -7.71 -32.75
CA PHE A 291 18.44 -9.04 -33.33
C PHE A 291 18.28 -9.00 -34.85
N THR A 292 17.75 -7.90 -35.41
CA THR A 292 17.70 -7.70 -36.87
C THR A 292 19.11 -7.57 -37.44
N ALA A 293 20.00 -6.83 -36.78
CA ALA A 293 21.40 -6.70 -37.19
C ALA A 293 22.14 -8.04 -37.10
N CYS A 294 21.94 -8.82 -36.03
CA CYS A 294 22.49 -10.18 -35.93
C CYS A 294 21.99 -11.08 -37.06
N PHE A 295 20.73 -10.94 -37.48
CA PHE A 295 20.22 -11.72 -38.61
C PHE A 295 20.84 -11.30 -39.94
N TYR A 296 21.10 -10.00 -40.16
CA TYR A 296 21.83 -9.53 -41.33
C TYR A 296 23.30 -9.98 -41.33
N HIS A 297 23.92 -10.06 -40.14
CA HIS A 297 25.25 -10.66 -39.96
C HIS A 297 25.25 -12.13 -40.39
N ASP A 298 24.26 -12.91 -39.96
CA ASP A 298 24.10 -14.32 -40.36
C ASP A 298 23.86 -14.50 -41.88
N LEU A 299 23.36 -13.45 -42.55
CA LEU A 299 23.15 -13.40 -44.00
C LEU A 299 24.32 -12.76 -44.79
N GLU A 300 25.43 -12.41 -44.12
CA GLU A 300 26.62 -11.78 -44.71
C GLU A 300 26.33 -10.43 -45.42
N MET A 301 25.35 -9.65 -44.90
CA MET A 301 24.95 -8.36 -45.44
C MET A 301 25.50 -7.19 -44.61
N GLU A 302 26.78 -6.84 -44.83
CA GLU A 302 27.53 -5.88 -44.00
C GLU A 302 26.95 -4.46 -43.97
N VAL A 303 26.36 -3.96 -45.08
CA VAL A 303 25.88 -2.57 -45.16
C VAL A 303 24.66 -2.36 -44.25
N GLU A 304 23.69 -3.26 -44.34
CA GLU A 304 22.48 -3.23 -43.52
C GLU A 304 22.78 -3.56 -42.05
N GLU A 305 23.71 -4.48 -41.79
CA GLU A 305 24.20 -4.82 -40.44
C GLU A 305 24.75 -3.58 -39.71
N VAL A 306 25.71 -2.88 -40.33
CA VAL A 306 26.38 -1.71 -39.72
C VAL A 306 25.38 -0.58 -39.46
N GLU A 307 24.45 -0.33 -40.38
CA GLU A 307 23.43 0.71 -40.22
C GLU A 307 22.48 0.38 -39.07
N LEU A 308 22.05 -0.89 -38.92
CA LEU A 308 21.16 -1.29 -37.83
C LEU A 308 21.85 -1.31 -36.47
N TYR A 309 23.11 -1.74 -36.38
CA TYR A 309 23.88 -1.62 -35.12
C TYR A 309 24.04 -0.16 -34.70
N LYS A 310 24.30 0.74 -35.65
CA LYS A 310 24.37 2.18 -35.38
C LYS A 310 23.04 2.75 -34.88
N GLN A 311 21.92 2.32 -35.47
CA GLN A 311 20.58 2.70 -34.99
C GLN A 311 20.31 2.14 -33.59
N ALA A 312 20.65 0.87 -33.33
CA ALA A 312 20.53 0.27 -32.00
C ALA A 312 21.36 1.05 -30.97
N GLU A 313 22.61 1.39 -31.28
CA GLU A 313 23.47 2.20 -30.41
C GLU A 313 22.85 3.57 -30.09
N GLN A 314 22.25 4.22 -31.08
CA GLN A 314 21.55 5.50 -30.86
C GLN A 314 20.36 5.35 -29.91
N VAL A 315 19.55 4.30 -30.06
CA VAL A 315 18.40 4.02 -29.19
C VAL A 315 18.86 3.68 -27.77
N ARG A 316 19.96 2.93 -27.63
CA ARG A 316 20.60 2.64 -26.33
C ARG A 316 21.04 3.92 -25.62
N LYS A 317 21.69 4.85 -26.34
CA LYS A 317 22.06 6.17 -25.81
C LYS A 317 20.83 6.96 -25.35
N GLN A 318 19.75 6.95 -26.14
CA GLN A 318 18.50 7.61 -25.76
C GLN A 318 17.88 7.00 -24.49
N ALA A 319 17.89 5.68 -24.35
CA ALA A 319 17.37 4.99 -23.16
C ALA A 319 18.15 5.29 -21.88
N LEU A 320 19.46 5.58 -22.00
CA LEU A 320 20.37 5.90 -20.89
C LEU A 320 20.51 7.41 -20.62
N ALA A 321 19.99 8.26 -21.50
CA ALA A 321 20.17 9.72 -21.44
C ALA A 321 19.72 10.34 -20.12
N LEU A 322 18.65 9.84 -19.50
CA LEU A 322 18.16 10.36 -18.22
C LEU A 322 19.14 10.07 -17.06
N SER A 323 19.70 8.86 -17.02
CA SER A 323 20.71 8.50 -16.02
C SER A 323 22.03 9.25 -16.24
N GLU A 324 22.42 9.44 -17.50
CA GLU A 324 23.61 10.20 -17.89
C GLU A 324 23.49 11.68 -17.51
N GLN A 325 22.40 12.35 -17.89
CA GLN A 325 22.13 13.74 -17.49
C GLN A 325 22.10 13.94 -15.98
N LYS A 326 21.61 12.94 -15.23
CA LYS A 326 21.63 12.98 -13.76
C LYS A 326 23.05 12.87 -13.23
N PHE A 327 23.86 11.99 -13.80
CA PHE A 327 25.27 11.84 -13.46
C PHE A 327 26.05 13.12 -13.76
N ASP A 328 25.89 13.70 -14.95
CA ASP A 328 26.62 14.91 -15.37
C ASP A 328 26.35 16.11 -14.45
N LYS A 329 25.09 16.32 -14.05
CA LYS A 329 24.73 17.37 -13.09
C LYS A 329 25.39 17.17 -11.74
N LEU A 330 25.44 15.93 -11.24
CA LEU A 330 26.10 15.62 -9.97
C LEU A 330 27.63 15.74 -10.10
N LEU A 331 28.18 15.41 -11.26
CA LEU A 331 29.59 15.56 -11.57
C LEU A 331 30.00 17.04 -11.57
N GLU A 332 29.18 17.94 -12.12
CA GLU A 332 29.39 19.40 -12.05
C GLU A 332 29.38 19.92 -10.60
N VAL A 333 28.48 19.41 -9.76
CA VAL A 333 28.43 19.73 -8.32
C VAL A 333 29.71 19.30 -7.62
N VAL A 334 30.22 18.10 -7.93
CA VAL A 334 31.51 17.63 -7.38
C VAL A 334 32.65 18.55 -7.84
N LYS A 335 32.78 18.78 -9.15
CA LYS A 335 33.85 19.63 -9.74
C LYS A 335 33.85 21.05 -9.16
N SER A 336 32.69 21.68 -9.02
CA SER A 336 32.57 23.02 -8.44
C SER A 336 32.77 23.05 -6.91
N GLY A 337 32.38 21.99 -6.20
CA GLY A 337 32.57 21.84 -4.76
C GLY A 337 34.02 21.60 -4.34
N MET A 338 34.86 21.04 -5.22
CA MET A 338 36.29 20.79 -4.96
C MET A 338 37.06 22.04 -4.55
N HIS A 339 36.78 23.19 -5.16
CA HIS A 339 37.50 24.43 -4.87
C HIS A 339 37.21 25.01 -3.47
N LYS A 340 36.13 24.57 -2.81
CA LYS A 340 35.70 25.13 -1.51
C LYS A 340 36.48 24.60 -0.31
N VAL A 341 37.01 23.38 -0.39
CA VAL A 341 37.70 22.74 0.75
C VAL A 341 39.07 22.25 0.31
N LYS A 342 40.06 23.16 0.33
CA LYS A 342 41.47 22.80 0.18
C LYS A 342 41.97 22.20 1.49
N LEU A 343 42.02 20.88 1.57
CA LEU A 343 42.68 20.15 2.67
C LEU A 343 44.19 20.42 2.57
N GLY A 344 44.73 21.26 3.46
CA GLY A 344 46.12 21.72 3.42
C GLY A 344 46.56 22.38 4.73
N GLU A 345 47.66 23.15 4.70
CA GLU A 345 48.33 23.76 5.87
C GLU A 345 47.38 24.47 6.85
N ASN A 346 46.30 25.07 6.35
CA ASN A 346 45.31 25.80 7.14
C ASN A 346 44.53 24.95 8.16
N TYR A 347 44.58 23.62 8.08
CA TYR A 347 43.90 22.72 9.03
C TYR A 347 44.87 21.82 9.81
N VAL A 348 46.17 22.07 9.68
CA VAL A 348 47.19 21.43 10.52
C VAL A 348 47.11 22.06 11.90
N ILE A 349 46.90 21.23 12.92
CA ILE A 349 46.85 21.68 14.31
C ILE A 349 48.29 21.97 14.75
N PRO A 350 48.63 23.19 15.20
CA PRO A 350 49.99 23.52 15.62
C PRO A 350 50.40 22.81 16.91
N ASP A 351 51.70 22.58 17.08
CA ASP A 351 52.29 22.08 18.33
C ASP A 351 51.95 22.98 19.54
N PRO A 352 51.99 22.44 20.77
CA PRO A 352 51.85 23.24 21.99
C PRO A 352 52.87 24.39 22.05
N ILE A 353 52.43 25.58 22.49
CA ILE A 353 53.26 26.80 22.56
C ILE A 353 54.29 26.68 23.69
N PHE A 354 53.92 26.01 24.78
CA PHE A 354 54.74 25.88 25.98
C PHE A 354 55.29 24.47 26.15
N THR A 355 56.45 24.36 26.80
CA THR A 355 57.05 23.08 27.25
C THR A 355 56.62 22.67 28.67
N GLY A 356 55.74 23.47 29.32
CA GLY A 356 55.02 23.12 30.54
C GLY A 356 55.67 23.46 31.89
N GLY A 357 54.87 23.33 32.96
CA GLY A 357 55.28 23.26 34.38
C GLY A 357 54.99 21.87 34.97
N ILE A 358 55.23 21.63 36.27
CA ILE A 358 55.13 20.28 36.89
C ILE A 358 53.74 19.66 36.70
N ALA A 359 52.67 20.45 36.74
CA ALA A 359 51.30 19.96 36.59
C ALA A 359 50.87 19.85 35.11
N MET A 360 51.36 20.75 34.26
CA MET A 360 50.92 20.84 32.87
C MET A 360 51.71 19.94 31.88
N ASN A 361 52.95 19.57 32.21
CA ASN A 361 53.85 18.85 31.29
C ASN A 361 53.24 17.54 30.74
N ARG A 362 52.67 16.69 31.62
CA ARG A 362 52.01 15.44 31.22
C ARG A 362 50.86 15.67 30.23
N HIS A 363 50.07 16.72 30.43
CA HIS A 363 48.93 17.03 29.57
C HIS A 363 49.36 17.60 28.21
N LEU A 364 50.50 18.28 28.14
CA LEU A 364 51.07 18.80 26.89
C LEU A 364 51.73 17.69 26.05
N ASP A 365 52.35 16.70 26.69
CA ASP A 365 52.87 15.51 26.00
C ASP A 365 51.73 14.68 25.39
N GLU A 366 50.65 14.45 26.15
CA GLU A 366 49.43 13.82 25.66
C GLU A 366 48.78 14.63 24.51
N LEU A 367 48.76 15.96 24.64
CA LEU A 367 48.23 16.86 23.62
C LEU A 367 49.02 16.77 22.32
N LYS A 368 50.36 16.74 22.41
CA LYS A 368 51.24 16.62 21.25
C LYS A 368 51.00 15.30 20.52
N PHE A 369 50.89 14.20 21.25
CA PHE A 369 50.57 12.89 20.68
C PHE A 369 49.24 12.90 19.90
N VAL A 370 48.17 13.45 20.50
CA VAL A 370 46.85 13.55 19.84
C VAL A 370 46.91 14.47 18.62
N THR A 371 47.64 15.57 18.71
CA THR A 371 47.83 16.54 17.62
C THR A 371 48.57 15.92 16.44
N ASP A 372 49.66 15.20 16.69
CA ASP A 372 50.41 14.47 15.66
C ASP A 372 49.54 13.41 14.97
N LEU A 373 48.76 12.67 15.75
CA LEU A 373 47.84 11.66 15.22
C LEU A 373 46.76 12.29 14.33
N LEU A 374 46.14 13.38 14.77
CA LEU A 374 45.16 14.13 13.98
C LEU A 374 45.80 14.71 12.71
N ASN A 375 47.02 15.23 12.77
CA ASN A 375 47.69 15.76 11.57
C ASN A 375 48.01 14.63 10.57
N ARG A 376 48.44 13.46 11.03
CA ARG A 376 48.64 12.28 10.16
C ARG A 376 47.33 11.80 9.51
N GLN A 377 46.23 11.77 10.27
CA GLN A 377 44.90 11.46 9.73
C GLN A 377 44.48 12.44 8.62
N LEU A 378 44.77 13.74 8.80
CA LEU A 378 44.45 14.76 7.79
C LEU A 378 45.17 14.51 6.47
N THR A 379 46.46 14.12 6.51
CA THR A 379 47.25 13.78 5.32
C THR A 379 46.66 12.59 4.57
N VAL A 380 46.28 11.52 5.29
CA VAL A 380 45.67 10.35 4.66
C VAL A 380 44.30 10.66 4.09
N LEU A 381 43.45 11.40 4.83
CA LEU A 381 42.15 11.87 4.34
C LEU A 381 42.28 12.72 3.06
N SER A 382 43.30 13.58 2.98
CA SER A 382 43.54 14.41 1.79
C SER A 382 43.86 13.55 0.58
N ARG A 383 44.77 12.58 0.72
CA ARG A 383 45.14 11.64 -0.34
C ARG A 383 43.95 10.79 -0.78
N TRP A 384 43.24 10.15 0.16
CA TRP A 384 42.09 9.31 -0.18
C TRP A 384 40.96 10.10 -0.84
N ARG A 385 40.75 11.35 -0.43
CA ARG A 385 39.79 12.24 -1.11
C ARG A 385 40.22 12.55 -2.54
N GLN A 386 41.50 12.81 -2.77
CA GLN A 386 42.02 13.07 -4.11
C GLN A 386 41.82 11.84 -5.01
N ASP A 387 42.21 10.65 -4.53
CA ASP A 387 42.00 9.39 -5.24
C ASP A 387 40.51 9.13 -5.57
N LEU A 388 39.61 9.39 -4.61
CA LEU A 388 38.17 9.28 -4.82
C LEU A 388 37.69 10.19 -5.94
N VAL A 389 38.14 11.44 -5.95
CA VAL A 389 37.69 12.43 -6.94
C VAL A 389 38.27 12.12 -8.32
N ASP A 390 39.54 11.75 -8.41
CA ASP A 390 40.17 11.38 -9.67
C ASP A 390 39.48 10.18 -10.32
N ARG A 391 39.00 9.23 -9.51
CA ARG A 391 38.22 8.07 -9.97
C ARG A 391 36.76 8.43 -10.32
N LEU A 392 36.11 9.28 -9.52
CA LEU A 392 34.72 9.71 -9.75
C LEU A 392 34.57 10.61 -10.98
N THR A 393 35.62 11.35 -11.33
CA THR A 393 35.62 12.29 -12.47
C THR A 393 35.92 11.63 -13.81
N GLN A 394 36.24 10.34 -13.82
CA GLN A 394 36.39 9.57 -15.04
C GLN A 394 35.06 9.50 -15.82
N PRO A 395 35.10 9.62 -17.16
CA PRO A 395 33.91 9.55 -18.00
C PRO A 395 33.16 8.21 -17.82
N LEU A 396 31.86 8.21 -18.12
CA LEU A 396 31.03 7.00 -18.07
C LEU A 396 31.37 6.00 -19.18
N MET A 397 31.81 6.48 -20.34
CA MET A 397 32.25 5.66 -21.47
C MET A 397 33.55 6.27 -22.02
N GLN A 398 34.52 5.44 -22.39
CA GLN A 398 35.71 5.87 -23.13
C GLN A 398 35.54 5.45 -24.60
N ASP A 399 36.16 6.15 -25.54
CA ASP A 399 36.15 5.72 -26.95
C ASP A 399 37.01 4.44 -27.10
N GLY A 400 36.40 3.27 -27.34
CA GLY A 400 37.08 1.97 -27.48
C GLY A 400 36.14 0.74 -27.40
N GLU A 401 36.70 -0.47 -27.48
CA GLU A 401 35.93 -1.74 -27.55
C GLU A 401 35.05 -1.99 -26.32
N GLU A 402 33.73 -2.16 -26.52
CA GLU A 402 32.68 -2.10 -25.49
C GLU A 402 32.83 -3.16 -24.36
N GLY A 403 33.40 -4.33 -24.65
CA GLY A 403 33.48 -5.45 -23.71
C GLY A 403 34.51 -5.29 -22.59
N GLU A 404 35.69 -4.76 -22.90
CA GLU A 404 36.77 -4.58 -21.90
C GLU A 404 36.51 -3.38 -20.98
N GLN A 405 35.83 -2.36 -21.52
CA GLN A 405 35.45 -1.15 -20.78
C GLN A 405 34.40 -1.42 -19.71
N TYR A 406 33.49 -2.35 -19.97
CA TYR A 406 32.45 -2.72 -19.02
C TYR A 406 33.04 -3.38 -17.76
N GLN A 407 33.95 -4.33 -17.93
CA GLN A 407 34.62 -4.97 -16.79
C GLN A 407 35.43 -3.94 -15.99
N TYR A 408 36.16 -3.06 -16.68
CA TYR A 408 36.88 -1.95 -16.04
C TYR A 408 35.97 -1.05 -15.20
N SER A 409 34.74 -0.78 -15.66
CA SER A 409 33.78 0.03 -14.92
C SER A 409 33.25 -0.61 -13.64
N ILE A 410 33.10 -1.93 -13.62
CA ILE A 410 32.71 -2.72 -12.44
C ILE A 410 33.85 -2.71 -11.41
N ASP A 411 35.06 -2.99 -11.86
CA ASP A 411 36.27 -3.01 -11.02
C ASP A 411 36.48 -1.61 -10.37
N LEU A 412 36.23 -0.54 -11.14
CA LEU A 412 36.25 0.84 -10.66
C LEU A 412 35.18 1.11 -9.60
N GLN A 413 33.96 0.57 -9.76
CA GLN A 413 32.87 0.77 -8.81
C GLN A 413 33.20 0.15 -7.44
N HIS A 414 33.68 -1.09 -7.41
CA HIS A 414 34.09 -1.74 -6.16
C HIS A 414 35.19 -0.94 -5.46
N THR A 415 36.18 -0.48 -6.22
CA THR A 415 37.24 0.39 -5.70
C THR A 415 36.65 1.66 -5.07
N LEU A 416 35.72 2.34 -5.74
CA LEU A 416 35.06 3.55 -5.20
C LEU A 416 34.29 3.28 -3.91
N GLU A 417 33.60 2.14 -3.81
CA GLU A 417 32.87 1.73 -2.60
C GLU A 417 33.81 1.50 -1.43
N SER A 418 34.93 0.81 -1.65
CA SER A 418 35.99 0.61 -0.65
C SER A 418 36.55 1.93 -0.15
N TYR A 419 36.97 2.81 -1.06
CA TYR A 419 37.48 4.13 -0.66
C TYR A 419 36.43 4.94 0.12
N LEU A 420 35.15 4.95 -0.28
CA LEU A 420 34.09 5.65 0.47
C LEU A 420 33.84 5.05 1.85
N HIS A 421 33.95 3.73 1.98
CA HIS A 421 33.83 3.03 3.25
C HIS A 421 34.93 3.45 4.23
N PHE A 422 36.20 3.32 3.83
CA PHE A 422 37.34 3.67 4.66
C PHE A 422 37.43 5.18 4.93
N TYR A 423 37.18 6.01 3.91
CA TYR A 423 37.14 7.47 4.06
C TYR A 423 36.09 7.92 5.07
N GLY A 424 34.87 7.39 4.99
CA GLY A 424 33.81 7.68 5.96
C GLY A 424 34.18 7.25 7.38
N ARG A 425 34.79 6.08 7.55
CA ARG A 425 35.27 5.60 8.85
C ARG A 425 36.34 6.52 9.45
N MET A 426 37.30 6.98 8.64
CA MET A 426 38.37 7.86 9.11
C MET A 426 37.86 9.26 9.51
N VAL A 427 36.86 9.80 8.81
CA VAL A 427 36.18 11.06 9.21
C VAL A 427 35.49 10.90 10.57
N ILE A 428 34.84 9.77 10.82
CA ILE A 428 34.18 9.48 12.11
C ILE A 428 35.22 9.31 13.22
N LEU A 429 36.28 8.52 12.99
CA LEU A 429 37.35 8.35 13.97
C LEU A 429 37.95 9.71 14.37
N ARG A 430 38.20 10.59 13.39
CA ARG A 430 38.66 11.96 13.64
C ARG A 430 37.67 12.75 14.49
N ARG A 431 36.36 12.63 14.23
CA ARG A 431 35.30 13.29 15.02
C ARG A 431 35.25 12.80 16.46
N ASP A 432 35.41 11.50 16.68
CA ASP A 432 35.41 10.90 18.03
C ASP A 432 36.63 11.39 18.83
N LEU A 433 37.81 11.48 18.20
CA LEU A 433 39.02 12.03 18.81
C LEU A 433 38.88 13.50 19.23
N LEU A 434 38.18 14.30 18.43
CA LEU A 434 37.96 15.73 18.67
C LEU A 434 36.86 16.00 19.69
N SER A 435 35.78 15.22 19.67
CA SER A 435 34.57 15.48 20.46
C SER A 435 34.44 14.61 21.71
N GLY A 436 35.11 13.46 21.80
CA GLY A 436 35.05 12.60 22.99
C GLY A 436 33.66 12.09 23.36
N THR A 437 32.73 12.04 22.40
CA THR A 437 31.49 11.28 22.55
C THR A 437 31.81 9.81 22.25
N GLU A 438 31.66 8.89 23.21
CA GLU A 438 31.68 7.43 22.97
C GLU A 438 30.45 6.95 22.17
N GLU A 439 29.91 7.80 21.30
CA GLU A 439 28.74 7.49 20.51
C GLU A 439 29.14 6.89 19.16
N THR A 440 29.74 5.71 19.29
CA THR A 440 29.43 4.53 18.49
C THR A 440 29.89 4.52 17.02
N VAL A 441 31.20 4.35 16.84
CA VAL A 441 31.75 3.59 15.71
C VAL A 441 30.93 2.31 15.49
N ALA A 442 30.54 1.59 16.55
CA ALA A 442 29.73 0.37 16.45
C ALA A 442 28.29 0.55 15.91
N LYS A 443 27.57 1.63 16.27
CA LYS A 443 26.19 1.86 15.77
C LYS A 443 26.20 2.41 14.35
N HIS A 444 27.20 3.22 13.97
CA HIS A 444 27.33 3.70 12.60
C HIS A 444 27.93 2.63 11.67
N VAL A 445 28.86 1.79 12.15
CA VAL A 445 29.31 0.57 11.47
C VAL A 445 28.13 -0.38 11.27
N ALA A 446 27.29 -0.62 12.28
CA ALA A 446 26.07 -1.41 12.12
C ALA A 446 25.05 -0.76 11.17
N HIS A 447 24.90 0.56 11.17
CA HIS A 447 23.97 1.27 10.28
C HIS A 447 24.46 1.27 8.82
N VAL A 448 25.74 1.57 8.58
CA VAL A 448 26.37 1.57 7.24
C VAL A 448 26.58 0.14 6.73
N GLN A 449 26.92 -0.83 7.58
CA GLN A 449 26.90 -2.25 7.24
C GLN A 449 25.48 -2.71 6.91
N SER A 450 24.44 -2.33 7.66
CA SER A 450 23.07 -2.74 7.30
C SER A 450 22.59 -2.21 5.95
N GLN A 451 23.03 -1.00 5.55
CA GLN A 451 22.72 -0.42 4.25
C GLN A 451 23.58 -1.02 3.12
N ASN A 452 24.85 -1.32 3.40
CA ASN A 452 25.78 -1.87 2.41
C ASN A 452 25.70 -3.39 2.28
N GLU A 453 25.35 -4.15 3.31
CA GLU A 453 25.10 -5.59 3.26
C GLU A 453 23.89 -5.90 2.38
N HIS A 454 22.88 -5.02 2.37
CA HIS A 454 21.74 -5.14 1.47
C HIS A 454 22.16 -4.90 0.00
N ALA A 455 22.99 -3.89 -0.26
CA ALA A 455 23.54 -3.62 -1.58
C ALA A 455 24.53 -4.71 -2.06
N ALA A 456 25.41 -5.17 -1.16
CA ALA A 456 26.40 -6.21 -1.41
C ALA A 456 25.77 -7.61 -1.53
N MET A 457 24.70 -7.94 -0.81
CA MET A 457 23.92 -9.17 -1.05
C MET A 457 23.28 -9.15 -2.43
N VAL A 458 22.71 -8.01 -2.85
CA VAL A 458 22.12 -7.85 -4.18
C VAL A 458 23.20 -8.00 -5.26
N MET A 459 24.36 -7.35 -5.07
CA MET A 459 25.48 -7.38 -6.02
C MET A 459 26.22 -8.74 -6.03
N GLN A 460 26.35 -9.43 -4.90
CA GLN A 460 26.90 -10.79 -4.81
C GLN A 460 25.95 -11.82 -5.41
N ARG A 461 24.63 -11.62 -5.31
CA ARG A 461 23.63 -12.45 -5.98
C ARG A 461 23.72 -12.27 -7.51
N GLU A 462 23.90 -11.03 -7.98
CA GLU A 462 24.16 -10.70 -9.39
C GLU A 462 25.52 -11.25 -9.89
N ASN A 463 26.59 -11.15 -9.09
CA ASN A 463 27.90 -11.69 -9.43
C ASN A 463 27.95 -13.24 -9.38
N ARG A 464 27.17 -13.89 -8.51
CA ARG A 464 26.98 -15.36 -8.56
C ARG A 464 26.28 -15.80 -9.83
N ILE A 465 25.37 -14.99 -10.37
CA ILE A 465 24.72 -15.26 -11.67
C ILE A 465 25.74 -15.08 -12.80
N ARG A 466 26.61 -14.07 -12.74
CA ARG A 466 27.71 -13.85 -13.71
C ARG A 466 28.78 -14.95 -13.74
N MET A 467 29.08 -15.62 -12.62
CA MET A 467 30.03 -16.74 -12.62
C MET A 467 29.54 -17.95 -13.42
N PHE A 468 28.23 -18.08 -13.68
CA PHE A 468 27.67 -19.18 -14.46
C PHE A 468 27.62 -18.92 -15.98
N THR A 469 27.86 -17.69 -16.45
CA THR A 469 27.75 -17.31 -17.88
C THR A 469 29.08 -17.22 -18.63
N ARG A 470 30.22 -17.57 -17.99
CA ARG A 470 31.53 -17.53 -18.63
C ARG A 470 31.74 -18.74 -19.56
N LYS A 471 31.55 -18.58 -20.87
CA LYS A 471 32.07 -19.55 -21.87
C LYS A 471 33.61 -19.46 -21.92
N PRO A 472 34.35 -20.58 -21.95
CA PRO A 472 35.81 -20.56 -22.04
C PRO A 472 36.22 -20.29 -23.49
N GLY A 473 36.70 -19.08 -23.78
CA GLY A 473 37.07 -18.68 -25.14
C GLY A 473 38.20 -17.66 -25.19
N LYS A 474 39.41 -18.17 -25.47
CA LYS A 474 40.62 -17.53 -26.02
C LYS A 474 40.97 -16.10 -25.57
N GLU A 475 41.82 -16.04 -24.55
CA GLU A 475 42.64 -14.86 -24.23
C GLU A 475 43.53 -14.48 -25.42
N LYS A 476 43.32 -13.28 -25.98
CA LYS A 476 44.35 -12.60 -26.75
C LYS A 476 45.06 -11.60 -25.83
N GLN A 477 46.38 -11.66 -25.87
CA GLN A 477 47.30 -10.84 -25.10
C GLN A 477 47.38 -9.42 -25.67
N GLN A 478 47.19 -8.40 -24.84
CA GLN A 478 47.73 -7.01 -24.87
C GLN A 478 46.93 -6.22 -23.80
N HIS A 479 47.42 -5.37 -22.89
CA HIS A 479 48.70 -4.72 -22.58
C HIS A 479 48.86 -4.63 -21.04
N PRO A 480 50.08 -4.62 -20.47
CA PRO A 480 50.32 -4.56 -19.03
C PRO A 480 50.38 -3.11 -18.55
N LYS A 481 49.29 -2.61 -17.97
CA LYS A 481 49.34 -1.47 -17.03
C LYS A 481 48.51 -1.83 -15.80
N GLU A 482 49.23 -2.27 -14.77
CA GLU A 482 48.87 -2.25 -13.34
C GLU A 482 47.38 -2.35 -13.01
N LYS A 483 46.82 -3.56 -13.12
CA LYS A 483 45.61 -3.93 -12.37
C LYS A 483 46.05 -4.33 -10.95
N GLU A 484 46.05 -3.39 -10.01
CA GLU A 484 46.02 -3.77 -8.58
C GLU A 484 44.78 -4.63 -8.36
N LYS A 485 44.94 -5.81 -7.73
CA LYS A 485 43.81 -6.68 -7.45
C LYS A 485 42.95 -6.06 -6.35
N GLU A 486 41.64 -6.21 -6.42
CA GLU A 486 40.68 -5.63 -5.45
C GLU A 486 41.05 -5.90 -3.98
N GLU A 487 41.46 -7.14 -3.68
CA GLU A 487 41.90 -7.58 -2.36
C GLU A 487 43.16 -6.83 -1.85
N GLU A 488 43.95 -6.26 -2.75
CA GLU A 488 45.15 -5.48 -2.45
C GLU A 488 44.82 -4.04 -2.04
N VAL A 489 43.77 -3.44 -2.62
CA VAL A 489 43.30 -2.10 -2.28
C VAL A 489 42.70 -2.07 -0.87
N ASP A 490 41.81 -3.01 -0.55
CA ASP A 490 41.21 -3.09 0.78
C ASP A 490 42.27 -3.34 1.87
N LYS A 491 43.18 -4.30 1.64
CA LYS A 491 44.30 -4.56 2.55
C LYS A 491 45.23 -3.37 2.70
N ARG A 492 45.39 -2.52 1.67
CA ARG A 492 46.17 -1.28 1.77
C ARG A 492 45.46 -0.26 2.64
N LEU A 493 44.20 0.05 2.34
CA LEU A 493 43.41 1.04 3.08
C LEU A 493 43.25 0.65 4.55
N GLU A 494 43.05 -0.64 4.82
CA GLU A 494 42.97 -1.19 6.16
C GLU A 494 44.29 -1.04 6.94
N ARG A 495 45.44 -1.35 6.30
CA ARG A 495 46.76 -1.13 6.93
C ARG A 495 46.99 0.34 7.28
N GLU A 496 46.76 1.24 6.33
CA GLU A 496 46.91 2.68 6.54
C GLU A 496 45.98 3.23 7.63
N MET A 497 44.76 2.70 7.72
CA MET A 497 43.83 3.06 8.80
C MET A 497 44.28 2.51 10.15
N ASN A 498 44.72 1.25 10.22
CA ASN A 498 45.16 0.60 11.46
C ASN A 498 46.43 1.25 12.04
N GLU A 499 47.33 1.76 11.20
CA GLU A 499 48.48 2.57 11.63
C GLU A 499 48.07 3.90 12.29
N LEU A 500 46.84 4.36 12.04
CA LEU A 500 46.25 5.60 12.58
C LEU A 500 45.19 5.35 13.66
N ILE A 501 45.01 4.10 14.07
CA ILE A 501 44.19 3.69 15.21
C ILE A 501 45.13 3.30 16.34
N THR A 502 45.04 4.00 17.46
CA THR A 502 45.82 3.69 18.67
C THR A 502 44.90 3.08 19.73
N PRO A 503 45.01 1.76 20.03
CA PRO A 503 44.16 1.09 21.02
C PRO A 503 44.26 1.67 22.43
N ASP A 504 45.42 2.25 22.76
CA ASP A 504 45.76 2.83 24.05
C ASP A 504 45.48 4.34 24.14
N LEU A 505 44.68 4.91 23.23
CA LEU A 505 44.34 6.33 23.34
C LEU A 505 43.29 6.55 24.45
N VAL A 506 43.79 6.77 25.66
CA VAL A 506 42.97 7.00 26.85
C VAL A 506 42.38 8.42 26.89
N SER A 507 43.01 9.40 26.23
CA SER A 507 42.61 10.81 26.31
C SER A 507 42.22 11.41 24.95
N THR A 508 41.02 11.98 24.89
CA THR A 508 40.48 12.70 23.72
C THR A 508 40.89 14.17 23.77
N MET A 509 40.87 14.90 22.64
CA MET A 509 41.19 16.33 22.63
C MET A 509 40.26 17.13 23.58
N ARG A 510 39.00 16.72 23.71
CA ARG A 510 38.06 17.27 24.70
C ARG A 510 38.50 16.96 26.14
N SER A 511 38.89 15.73 26.43
CA SER A 511 39.38 15.34 27.77
C SER A 511 40.65 16.10 28.16
N ILE A 512 41.63 16.19 27.25
CA ILE A 512 42.89 16.92 27.46
C ILE A 512 42.61 18.39 27.73
N ARG A 513 41.73 19.01 26.94
CA ARG A 513 41.30 20.39 27.16
C ARG A 513 40.64 20.58 28.53
N THR A 514 39.81 19.63 28.96
CA THR A 514 39.15 19.68 30.28
C THR A 514 40.19 19.60 31.41
N ASN A 515 41.21 18.76 31.24
CA ASN A 515 42.33 18.64 32.18
C ASN A 515 43.18 19.93 32.22
N ILE A 516 43.55 20.51 31.08
CA ILE A 516 44.28 21.78 31.01
C ILE A 516 43.47 22.92 31.65
N LYS A 517 42.17 22.97 31.41
CA LYS A 517 41.27 23.94 32.05
C LYS A 517 41.21 23.75 33.58
N SER A 518 41.31 22.52 34.08
CA SER A 518 41.35 22.26 35.52
C SER A 518 42.62 22.82 36.17
N VAL A 519 43.76 22.78 35.48
CA VAL A 519 45.04 23.35 35.93
C VAL A 519 44.98 24.88 36.06
N SER A 520 44.29 25.57 35.13
CA SER A 520 44.04 27.02 35.24
C SER A 520 43.22 27.39 36.49
N ASN A 521 42.31 26.51 36.92
CA ASN A 521 41.40 26.78 38.05
C ASN A 521 41.94 26.32 39.41
N ASP A 522 43.09 25.66 39.48
CA ASP A 522 43.64 25.15 40.74
C ASP A 522 44.22 26.30 41.60
N PRO A 523 43.70 26.56 42.82
CA PRO A 523 44.20 27.63 43.67
C PRO A 523 45.65 27.40 44.15
N SER A 524 46.16 26.17 44.16
CA SER A 524 47.47 25.78 44.72
C SER A 524 48.68 26.03 43.80
N LEU A 525 48.45 26.30 42.51
CA LEU A 525 49.52 26.44 41.51
C LEU A 525 50.05 27.88 41.36
N PRO A 526 51.29 28.07 40.83
CA PRO A 526 51.84 29.40 40.53
C PRO A 526 51.04 30.16 39.45
N GLN A 527 50.98 31.50 39.57
CA GLN A 527 50.23 32.35 38.63
C GLN A 527 50.69 32.23 37.17
N ALA A 528 51.99 32.00 36.94
CA ALA A 528 52.54 31.78 35.60
C ALA A 528 52.02 30.48 34.95
N GLU A 529 51.86 29.39 35.73
CA GLU A 529 51.36 28.11 35.21
C GLU A 529 49.88 28.18 34.86
N LYS A 530 49.09 28.93 35.64
CA LYS A 530 47.68 29.21 35.34
C LYS A 530 47.52 30.01 34.04
N GLN A 531 48.33 31.05 33.84
CA GLN A 531 48.31 31.86 32.61
C GLN A 531 48.67 31.04 31.37
N MET A 532 49.67 30.15 31.48
CA MET A 532 50.01 29.24 30.36
C MET A 532 48.86 28.27 30.04
N ALA A 533 48.19 27.73 31.06
CA ALA A 533 47.03 26.84 30.88
C ALA A 533 45.83 27.55 30.24
N GLU A 534 45.57 28.81 30.60
CA GLU A 534 44.50 29.63 30.00
C GLU A 534 44.74 29.92 28.51
N ILE A 535 45.97 30.26 28.15
CA ILE A 535 46.37 30.53 26.75
C ILE A 535 46.21 29.24 25.91
N GLU A 536 46.65 28.09 26.42
CA GLU A 536 46.48 26.81 25.72
C GLU A 536 45.02 26.36 25.64
N ASP A 537 44.19 26.52 26.68
CA ASP A 537 42.75 26.20 26.59
C ASP A 537 42.05 27.04 25.51
N HIS A 538 42.37 28.35 25.42
CA HIS A 538 41.78 29.22 24.40
C HIS A 538 42.21 28.79 22.99
N ARG A 539 43.50 28.52 22.78
CA ARG A 539 44.02 28.02 21.50
C ARG A 539 43.35 26.71 21.09
N LEU A 540 43.30 25.74 22.01
CA LEU A 540 42.69 24.43 21.77
C LEU A 540 41.20 24.53 21.48
N LYS A 541 40.49 25.47 22.09
CA LYS A 541 39.08 25.77 21.77
C LYS A 541 38.92 26.22 20.33
N ASP A 542 39.76 27.14 19.87
CA ASP A 542 39.69 27.68 18.51
C ASP A 542 40.04 26.62 17.47
N GLU A 543 41.12 25.86 17.70
CA GLU A 543 41.51 24.73 16.86
C GLU A 543 40.41 23.65 16.81
N GLN A 544 39.85 23.26 17.96
CA GLN A 544 38.76 22.30 18.02
C GLN A 544 37.53 22.77 17.21
N ASN A 545 37.18 24.06 17.29
CA ASN A 545 36.07 24.63 16.51
C ASN A 545 36.35 24.61 15.01
N GLN A 546 37.58 24.93 14.60
CA GLN A 546 38.00 24.90 13.20
C GLN A 546 37.97 23.48 12.63
N GLN A 547 38.44 22.50 13.39
CA GLN A 547 38.39 21.08 13.00
C GLN A 547 36.95 20.54 12.91
N ILE A 548 36.05 20.95 13.81
CA ILE A 548 34.62 20.58 13.74
C ILE A 548 33.95 21.15 12.49
N LYS A 549 34.26 22.40 12.12
CA LYS A 549 33.78 23.00 10.86
C LYS A 549 34.27 22.22 9.65
N LEU A 550 35.56 21.85 9.63
CA LEU A 550 36.12 21.02 8.57
C LEU A 550 35.39 19.67 8.46
N LEU A 551 35.18 18.98 9.58
CA LEU A 551 34.47 17.70 9.61
C LEU A 551 33.06 17.80 9.03
N SER A 552 32.31 18.87 9.34
CA SER A 552 30.99 19.10 8.76
C SER A 552 31.03 19.22 7.23
N GLU A 553 32.05 19.88 6.68
CA GLU A 553 32.23 19.97 5.23
C GLU A 553 32.67 18.64 4.59
N LEU A 554 33.50 17.84 5.28
CA LEU A 554 33.87 16.50 4.81
C LEU A 554 32.67 15.55 4.82
N GLU A 555 31.83 15.60 5.85
CA GLU A 555 30.57 14.84 5.94
C GLU A 555 29.60 15.20 4.79
N LYS A 556 29.46 16.49 4.47
CA LYS A 556 28.71 16.93 3.27
C LYS A 556 29.35 16.41 1.99
N GLY A 557 30.68 16.36 1.90
CA GLY A 557 31.38 15.76 0.77
C GLY A 557 31.06 14.28 0.57
N ILE A 558 31.02 13.50 1.66
CA ILE A 558 30.68 12.07 1.64
C ILE A 558 29.28 11.84 1.05
N THR A 559 28.28 12.65 1.41
CA THR A 559 26.92 12.47 0.90
C THR A 559 26.84 12.76 -0.60
N VAL A 560 27.55 13.78 -1.09
CA VAL A 560 27.66 14.07 -2.53
C VAL A 560 28.36 12.93 -3.26
N PHE A 561 29.50 12.45 -2.76
CA PHE A 561 30.22 11.32 -3.39
C PHE A 561 29.38 10.05 -3.43
N ARG A 562 28.70 9.69 -2.34
CA ARG A 562 27.75 8.54 -2.32
C ARG A 562 26.64 8.69 -3.33
N THR A 563 26.08 9.90 -3.46
CA THR A 563 25.01 10.18 -4.43
C THR A 563 25.50 10.04 -5.87
N LEU A 564 26.73 10.51 -6.16
CA LEU A 564 27.35 10.37 -7.48
C LEU A 564 27.70 8.91 -7.80
N THR A 565 28.29 8.17 -6.85
CA THR A 565 28.57 6.73 -6.99
C THR A 565 27.27 5.96 -7.25
N ALA A 566 26.21 6.23 -6.50
CA ALA A 566 24.91 5.61 -6.71
C ALA A 566 24.32 5.95 -8.10
N ALA A 567 24.47 7.19 -8.58
CA ALA A 567 24.05 7.57 -9.92
C ALA A 567 24.84 6.80 -11.01
N ARG A 568 26.16 6.62 -10.81
CA ARG A 568 27.03 5.80 -11.66
C ARG A 568 26.59 4.34 -11.67
N THR A 569 26.34 3.73 -10.51
CA THR A 569 25.82 2.36 -10.39
C THR A 569 24.48 2.18 -11.11
N VAL A 570 23.57 3.15 -10.98
CA VAL A 570 22.28 3.10 -11.68
C VAL A 570 22.48 3.11 -13.20
N TYR A 571 23.38 3.95 -13.74
CA TYR A 571 23.71 3.95 -15.17
C TYR A 571 24.19 2.58 -15.64
N TYR A 572 25.19 1.99 -14.97
CA TYR A 572 25.74 0.69 -15.39
C TYR A 572 24.78 -0.48 -15.20
N ARG A 573 23.94 -0.47 -14.15
CA ARG A 573 22.88 -1.46 -14.00
C ARG A 573 21.89 -1.41 -15.16
N GLN A 574 21.54 -0.20 -15.61
CA GLN A 574 20.65 -0.02 -16.75
C GLN A 574 21.31 -0.46 -18.07
N LEU A 575 22.59 -0.11 -18.27
CA LEU A 575 23.37 -0.56 -19.42
C LEU A 575 23.44 -2.10 -19.46
N GLN A 576 23.72 -2.74 -18.32
CA GLN A 576 23.73 -4.19 -18.20
C GLN A 576 22.38 -4.81 -18.52
N GLY A 577 21.28 -4.25 -18.00
CA GLY A 577 19.94 -4.74 -18.32
C GLY A 577 19.68 -4.75 -19.83
N ILE A 578 20.11 -3.69 -20.54
CA ILE A 578 20.01 -3.61 -22.01
C ILE A 578 20.90 -4.66 -22.68
N SER A 579 22.15 -4.85 -22.23
CA SER A 579 23.05 -5.88 -22.76
C SER A 579 22.55 -7.31 -22.51
N ASP A 580 22.00 -7.59 -21.33
CA ASP A 580 21.44 -8.90 -20.99
C ASP A 580 20.18 -9.20 -21.82
N SER A 581 19.43 -8.16 -22.19
CA SER A 581 18.21 -8.28 -23.01
C SER A 581 18.44 -8.73 -24.46
N VAL A 582 19.69 -8.66 -24.92
CA VAL A 582 20.13 -9.05 -26.29
C VAL A 582 21.05 -10.28 -26.30
N GLN A 583 21.14 -11.00 -25.18
CA GLN A 583 21.85 -12.29 -25.17
C GLN A 583 21.24 -13.29 -26.16
N GLU A 584 22.08 -14.17 -26.69
CA GLU A 584 21.65 -15.23 -27.62
C GLU A 584 20.51 -16.06 -27.01
N ILE A 585 19.45 -16.27 -27.79
CA ILE A 585 18.32 -17.11 -27.39
C ILE A 585 18.74 -18.57 -27.60
N GLU A 586 19.18 -19.21 -26.53
CA GLU A 586 19.47 -20.64 -26.52
C GLU A 586 18.17 -21.46 -26.63
N SER A 587 18.12 -22.38 -27.60
CA SER A 587 17.01 -23.30 -27.81
C SER A 587 17.57 -24.64 -28.27
N PHE A 588 17.13 -25.73 -27.61
CA PHE A 588 17.49 -27.10 -27.96
C PHE A 588 16.62 -27.65 -29.10
N ASP A 589 15.37 -27.18 -29.18
CA ASP A 589 14.38 -27.57 -30.19
C ASP A 589 13.63 -26.30 -30.66
N PRO A 590 14.16 -25.60 -31.68
CA PRO A 590 13.60 -24.32 -32.13
C PRO A 590 12.17 -24.41 -32.65
N GLU A 591 11.77 -25.52 -33.28
CA GLU A 591 10.42 -25.71 -33.81
C GLU A 591 9.40 -25.83 -32.69
N LYS A 592 9.69 -26.66 -31.69
CA LYS A 592 8.83 -26.84 -30.51
C LYS A 592 8.74 -25.56 -29.67
N ASP A 593 9.86 -24.85 -29.49
CA ASP A 593 9.87 -23.59 -28.75
C ASP A 593 9.10 -22.49 -29.50
N MET A 594 9.11 -22.51 -30.84
CA MET A 594 8.32 -21.61 -31.68
C MET A 594 6.81 -21.88 -31.53
N ASP A 595 6.38 -23.14 -31.57
CA ASP A 595 4.99 -23.54 -31.34
C ASP A 595 4.50 -23.14 -29.93
N ALA A 596 5.34 -23.36 -28.92
CA ALA A 596 5.04 -22.90 -27.55
C ALA A 596 4.89 -21.38 -27.47
N CYS A 597 5.73 -20.61 -28.19
CA CYS A 597 5.60 -19.16 -28.28
C CYS A 597 4.30 -18.75 -28.99
N LEU A 598 3.87 -19.45 -30.04
CA LEU A 598 2.58 -19.18 -30.72
C LEU A 598 1.39 -19.41 -29.78
N GLU A 599 1.37 -20.52 -29.05
CA GLU A 599 0.32 -20.78 -28.07
C GLU A 599 0.27 -19.71 -26.98
N GLU A 600 1.43 -19.30 -26.45
CA GLU A 600 1.52 -18.25 -25.45
C GLU A 600 1.10 -16.88 -26.02
N GLU A 601 1.48 -16.56 -27.25
CA GLU A 601 1.09 -15.34 -27.97
C GLU A 601 -0.44 -15.23 -28.05
N THR A 602 -1.13 -16.31 -28.44
CA THR A 602 -2.61 -16.33 -28.52
C THR A 602 -3.29 -16.18 -27.17
N LYS A 603 -2.74 -16.79 -26.11
CA LYS A 603 -3.25 -16.66 -24.73
C LYS A 603 -3.10 -15.22 -24.24
N LEU A 604 -1.90 -14.63 -24.37
CA LEU A 604 -1.63 -13.26 -23.97
C LEU A 604 -2.49 -12.26 -24.76
N GLN A 605 -2.68 -12.47 -26.06
CA GLN A 605 -3.53 -11.61 -26.88
C GLN A 605 -4.99 -11.63 -26.42
N ALA A 606 -5.53 -12.80 -26.05
CA ALA A 606 -6.89 -12.91 -25.52
C ALA A 606 -7.04 -12.18 -24.17
N GLU A 607 -6.02 -12.24 -23.31
CA GLU A 607 -6.00 -11.51 -22.04
C GLU A 607 -5.90 -10.00 -22.23
N ILE A 608 -5.07 -9.53 -23.16
CA ILE A 608 -4.94 -8.10 -23.52
C ILE A 608 -6.30 -7.55 -23.98
N VAL A 609 -7.00 -8.24 -24.88
CA VAL A 609 -8.34 -7.82 -25.35
C VAL A 609 -9.33 -7.71 -24.19
N ARG A 610 -9.30 -8.65 -23.24
CA ARG A 610 -10.13 -8.60 -22.03
C ARG A 610 -9.78 -7.40 -21.15
N LEU A 611 -8.50 -7.11 -20.95
CA LEU A 611 -8.04 -5.98 -20.13
C LEU A 611 -8.33 -4.62 -20.78
N VAL A 612 -8.24 -4.51 -22.11
CA VAL A 612 -8.61 -3.31 -22.87
C VAL A 612 -10.11 -3.06 -22.80
N SER A 613 -10.95 -4.09 -22.98
CA SER A 613 -12.40 -3.93 -22.84
C SER A 613 -12.78 -3.52 -21.40
N ARG A 614 -12.14 -4.12 -20.39
CA ARG A 614 -12.29 -3.72 -18.98
C ARG A 614 -11.84 -2.28 -18.74
N GLN A 615 -10.73 -1.84 -19.35
CA GLN A 615 -10.26 -0.46 -19.23
C GLN A 615 -11.33 0.54 -19.69
N ARG A 616 -11.91 0.32 -20.89
CA ARG A 616 -12.97 1.18 -21.43
C ARG A 616 -14.19 1.23 -20.52
N TYR A 617 -14.55 0.11 -19.89
CA TYR A 617 -15.64 0.07 -18.92
C TYR A 617 -15.34 0.89 -17.66
N LEU A 618 -14.15 0.74 -17.08
CA LEU A 618 -13.75 1.52 -15.90
C LEU A 618 -13.66 3.02 -16.21
N GLU A 619 -13.18 3.38 -17.41
CA GLU A 619 -13.16 4.76 -17.91
C GLU A 619 -14.57 5.31 -18.11
N HIS A 620 -15.52 4.51 -18.61
CA HIS A 620 -16.93 4.89 -18.66
C HIS A 620 -17.49 5.18 -17.26
N LEU A 621 -17.20 4.32 -16.27
CA LEU A 621 -17.61 4.55 -14.89
C LEU A 621 -17.04 5.86 -14.34
N ALA A 622 -15.79 6.19 -14.69
CA ALA A 622 -15.13 7.43 -14.28
C ALA A 622 -15.75 8.67 -14.94
N GLY A 623 -16.13 8.56 -16.23
CA GLY A 623 -16.85 9.62 -16.94
C GLY A 623 -18.20 9.94 -16.30
N ASN A 624 -18.95 8.92 -15.87
CA ASN A 624 -20.24 9.10 -15.21
C ASN A 624 -20.10 9.80 -13.84
N THR A 625 -19.08 9.48 -13.04
CA THR A 625 -18.90 10.09 -11.70
C THR A 625 -18.56 11.57 -11.75
N THR A 626 -17.84 12.06 -12.77
CA THR A 626 -17.50 13.50 -12.91
C THR A 626 -18.72 14.41 -13.10
N THR A 627 -19.86 13.87 -13.54
CA THR A 627 -21.12 14.64 -13.69
C THR A 627 -21.94 14.72 -12.40
N THR A 628 -21.55 14.02 -11.34
CA THR A 628 -22.36 13.87 -10.10
C THR A 628 -21.82 14.62 -8.89
N SER A 629 -20.71 15.36 -9.02
CA SER A 629 -20.05 16.04 -7.88
C SER A 629 -20.51 17.48 -7.61
N HIS A 630 -21.50 18.01 -8.32
CA HIS A 630 -22.16 19.29 -7.97
C HIS A 630 -23.65 19.03 -7.72
N GLY A 631 -24.09 19.38 -6.50
CA GLY A 631 -25.39 18.99 -5.97
C GLY A 631 -26.59 19.46 -6.80
N GLY A 632 -27.63 18.62 -6.79
CA GLY A 632 -29.04 18.99 -6.92
C GLY A 632 -29.45 19.79 -8.15
N GLY A 633 -29.85 19.09 -9.22
CA GLY A 633 -30.58 19.71 -10.33
C GLY A 633 -31.10 18.65 -11.30
N ALA A 634 -32.42 18.57 -11.43
CA ALA A 634 -33.10 17.71 -12.38
C ALA A 634 -32.72 18.04 -13.84
N HIS A 635 -32.83 17.01 -14.68
CA HIS A 635 -32.81 16.99 -16.15
C HIS A 635 -31.46 16.99 -16.87
N SER A 636 -30.98 15.77 -17.15
CA SER A 636 -30.65 15.36 -18.52
C SER A 636 -30.78 13.84 -18.69
N GLY A 637 -31.71 13.42 -19.57
CA GLY A 637 -31.65 12.14 -20.28
C GLY A 637 -32.01 10.87 -19.51
N ASP A 638 -33.31 10.64 -19.33
CA ASP A 638 -33.94 9.33 -19.17
C ASP A 638 -33.68 8.43 -20.41
N ALA A 639 -32.43 7.97 -20.56
CA ALA A 639 -32.03 6.92 -21.49
C ALA A 639 -31.45 5.75 -20.68
N GLY A 640 -32.22 5.29 -19.69
CA GLY A 640 -31.83 4.18 -18.82
C GLY A 640 -31.74 2.86 -19.59
N ASN A 641 -30.53 2.32 -19.73
CA ASN A 641 -30.20 0.90 -19.95
C ASN A 641 -31.15 0.12 -20.87
N VAL A 642 -31.53 0.68 -22.01
CA VAL A 642 -32.40 0.00 -22.97
C VAL A 642 -31.55 -0.88 -23.87
N CYS A 643 -31.78 -2.19 -23.85
CA CYS A 643 -31.05 -3.10 -24.71
C CYS A 643 -31.45 -2.87 -26.18
N LEU A 644 -30.50 -2.65 -27.07
CA LEU A 644 -30.80 -2.42 -28.48
C LEU A 644 -31.39 -3.64 -29.22
N ILE A 645 -31.27 -4.85 -28.64
CA ILE A 645 -31.85 -6.08 -29.19
C ILE A 645 -33.33 -6.19 -28.79
N CYS A 646 -33.62 -6.24 -27.49
CA CYS A 646 -34.98 -6.46 -26.99
C CYS A 646 -35.75 -5.18 -26.66
N ARG A 647 -35.11 -4.02 -26.78
CA ARG A 647 -35.63 -2.68 -26.42
C ARG A 647 -36.19 -2.59 -25.00
N SER A 648 -35.78 -3.51 -24.14
CA SER A 648 -36.20 -3.57 -22.74
C SER A 648 -35.11 -2.99 -21.85
N GLN A 649 -35.52 -2.37 -20.75
CA GLN A 649 -34.60 -1.97 -19.70
C GLN A 649 -33.99 -3.22 -19.05
N TYR A 650 -32.69 -3.20 -18.78
CA TYR A 650 -31.99 -4.29 -18.11
C TYR A 650 -31.12 -3.77 -16.96
N ASN A 651 -31.08 -4.53 -15.87
CA ASN A 651 -30.15 -4.31 -14.76
C ASN A 651 -28.81 -5.02 -14.99
N LEU A 652 -28.85 -6.10 -15.76
CA LEU A 652 -27.72 -6.99 -15.95
C LEU A 652 -27.48 -7.16 -17.44
N GLY A 653 -26.32 -6.68 -17.87
CA GLY A 653 -25.88 -6.64 -19.24
C GLY A 653 -24.58 -7.39 -19.48
N SER A 654 -24.27 -7.54 -20.75
CA SER A 654 -23.01 -8.07 -21.23
C SER A 654 -22.44 -7.09 -22.25
N MET A 655 -21.17 -6.77 -22.07
CA MET A 655 -20.39 -5.87 -22.91
C MET A 655 -19.52 -6.69 -23.86
N THR A 656 -19.56 -6.27 -25.12
CA THR A 656 -18.77 -6.80 -26.22
C THR A 656 -17.33 -6.26 -26.21
N GLU A 657 -16.41 -6.89 -26.94
CA GLU A 657 -15.00 -6.44 -27.08
C GLU A 657 -14.87 -5.02 -27.67
N CYS A 658 -15.88 -4.57 -28.42
CA CYS A 658 -15.98 -3.21 -28.95
C CYS A 658 -16.64 -2.20 -27.99
N GLY A 659 -17.02 -2.61 -26.78
CA GLY A 659 -17.56 -1.72 -25.73
C GLY A 659 -19.08 -1.53 -25.77
N HIS A 660 -19.82 -2.16 -26.69
CA HIS A 660 -21.28 -2.09 -26.71
C HIS A 660 -21.90 -3.02 -25.66
N VAL A 661 -22.87 -2.51 -24.91
CA VAL A 661 -23.58 -3.22 -23.83
C VAL A 661 -24.99 -3.59 -24.26
N PHE A 662 -25.42 -4.81 -23.94
CA PHE A 662 -26.76 -5.33 -24.20
C PHE A 662 -27.26 -6.11 -22.98
N CYS A 663 -28.55 -6.47 -22.92
CA CYS A 663 -29.06 -7.37 -21.89
C CYS A 663 -28.34 -8.73 -21.97
N GLU A 664 -27.94 -9.32 -20.83
CA GLU A 664 -27.20 -10.58 -20.80
C GLU A 664 -27.90 -11.70 -21.59
N PRO A 665 -29.22 -11.95 -21.41
CA PRO A 665 -29.94 -12.95 -22.21
C PRO A 665 -29.87 -12.69 -23.72
N CYS A 666 -29.98 -11.42 -24.11
CA CYS A 666 -30.04 -11.00 -25.51
C CYS A 666 -28.70 -11.25 -26.21
N LEU A 667 -27.60 -10.84 -25.59
CA LEU A 667 -26.28 -11.01 -26.17
C LEU A 667 -25.85 -12.48 -26.12
N TYR A 668 -26.22 -13.21 -25.08
CA TYR A 668 -25.96 -14.63 -24.98
C TYR A 668 -26.66 -15.43 -26.09
N GLU A 669 -27.94 -15.13 -26.35
CA GLU A 669 -28.66 -15.78 -27.44
C GLU A 669 -28.12 -15.38 -28.82
N TRP A 670 -27.76 -14.10 -28.99
CA TRP A 670 -27.15 -13.59 -30.22
C TRP A 670 -25.83 -14.29 -30.54
N THR A 671 -24.95 -14.45 -29.54
CA THR A 671 -23.62 -15.05 -29.69
C THR A 671 -23.63 -16.56 -29.89
N LYS A 672 -24.78 -17.24 -29.77
CA LYS A 672 -24.91 -18.64 -30.20
C LYS A 672 -24.84 -18.78 -31.72
N ASN A 673 -25.43 -17.82 -32.45
CA ASN A 673 -25.61 -17.92 -33.90
C ASN A 673 -24.78 -16.88 -34.68
N HIS A 674 -24.25 -15.86 -34.01
CA HIS A 674 -23.52 -14.77 -34.66
C HIS A 674 -22.21 -14.47 -33.94
N SER A 675 -21.13 -14.31 -34.71
CA SER A 675 -19.80 -13.90 -34.24
C SER A 675 -19.56 -12.39 -34.37
N LYS A 676 -20.60 -11.58 -34.62
CA LYS A 676 -20.48 -10.13 -34.85
C LYS A 676 -21.34 -9.32 -33.89
N CYS A 677 -20.86 -8.14 -33.50
CA CYS A 677 -21.55 -7.21 -32.62
C CYS A 677 -22.84 -6.68 -33.26
N PRO A 678 -23.99 -6.72 -32.57
CA PRO A 678 -25.26 -6.19 -33.08
C PRO A 678 -25.24 -4.68 -33.40
N SER A 679 -24.33 -3.90 -32.80
CA SER A 679 -24.29 -2.44 -32.95
C SER A 679 -23.30 -1.98 -34.03
N CYS A 680 -22.08 -2.53 -34.03
CA CYS A 680 -20.99 -2.04 -34.89
C CYS A 680 -20.37 -3.12 -35.79
N ASN A 681 -20.94 -4.33 -35.80
CA ASN A 681 -20.51 -5.44 -36.65
C ASN A 681 -19.07 -5.97 -36.40
N SER A 682 -18.39 -5.48 -35.36
CA SER A 682 -17.06 -5.98 -34.93
C SER A 682 -17.16 -7.43 -34.47
N GLU A 683 -16.10 -8.23 -34.68
CA GLU A 683 -16.08 -9.62 -34.21
C GLU A 683 -16.21 -9.71 -32.68
N ILE A 684 -17.00 -10.68 -32.20
CA ILE A 684 -17.23 -10.93 -30.78
C ILE A 684 -17.13 -12.43 -30.49
N SER A 685 -16.48 -12.79 -29.40
CA SER A 685 -16.41 -14.18 -28.91
C SER A 685 -17.17 -14.34 -27.59
N ARG A 686 -17.97 -15.42 -27.51
CA ARG A 686 -18.73 -15.77 -26.31
C ARG A 686 -17.86 -15.97 -25.06
N LYS A 687 -16.61 -16.40 -25.23
CA LYS A 687 -15.64 -16.59 -24.13
C LYS A 687 -15.04 -15.28 -23.61
N ARG A 688 -15.25 -14.16 -24.32
CA ARG A 688 -14.59 -12.86 -24.07
C ARG A 688 -15.59 -11.73 -23.80
N LEU A 689 -16.84 -12.09 -23.41
CA LEU A 689 -17.85 -11.12 -23.02
C LEU A 689 -17.61 -10.68 -21.57
N THR A 690 -17.65 -9.38 -21.32
CA THR A 690 -17.51 -8.81 -19.97
C THR A 690 -18.90 -8.56 -19.40
N ARG A 691 -19.22 -9.12 -18.24
CA ARG A 691 -20.51 -8.85 -17.58
C ARG A 691 -20.52 -7.43 -17.03
N VAL A 692 -21.61 -6.70 -17.26
CA VAL A 692 -21.74 -5.30 -16.87
C VAL A 692 -23.12 -5.10 -16.25
N THR A 693 -23.18 -4.53 -15.05
CA THR A 693 -24.45 -4.28 -14.36
C THR A 693 -24.75 -2.79 -14.41
N MET A 694 -25.93 -2.41 -14.90
CA MET A 694 -26.34 -1.02 -15.09
C MET A 694 -27.55 -0.72 -14.19
N SER A 695 -27.65 0.47 -13.59
CA SER A 695 -28.69 0.77 -12.60
C SER A 695 -30.05 1.14 -13.21
N GLY A 696 -31.13 0.42 -12.85
CA GLY A 696 -32.51 0.75 -13.26
C GLY A 696 -33.61 0.24 -12.32
N VAL A 697 -34.17 1.17 -11.53
CA VAL A 697 -35.45 1.15 -10.77
C VAL A 697 -35.59 0.14 -9.61
N ALA A 698 -35.89 0.70 -8.44
CA ALA A 698 -36.27 -0.01 -7.22
C ALA A 698 -37.64 -0.68 -7.39
N THR A 699 -37.68 -2.01 -7.46
CA THR A 699 -38.92 -2.74 -7.19
C THR A 699 -39.20 -2.75 -5.69
N GLU A 700 -40.40 -2.28 -5.32
CA GLU A 700 -40.91 -2.17 -3.96
C GLU A 700 -40.80 -3.50 -3.17
N PRO A 701 -40.57 -3.45 -1.85
CA PRO A 701 -40.55 -4.65 -1.01
C PRO A 701 -41.95 -5.23 -0.85
N LYS A 702 -42.14 -6.49 -1.26
CA LYS A 702 -43.27 -7.29 -0.79
C LYS A 702 -43.07 -7.54 0.71
N THR A 703 -44.04 -7.13 1.51
CA THR A 703 -44.19 -7.57 2.90
C THR A 703 -44.63 -9.03 2.88
N ASP A 704 -43.79 -9.94 3.35
CA ASP A 704 -44.12 -11.35 3.52
C ASP A 704 -45.17 -11.49 4.64
N GLN A 705 -46.45 -11.44 4.27
CA GLN A 705 -47.50 -12.08 5.06
C GLN A 705 -47.52 -13.55 4.66
N ALA A 706 -47.23 -14.40 5.63
CA ALA A 706 -47.46 -15.83 5.52
C ALA A 706 -48.96 -16.06 5.29
N GLU A 707 -49.35 -16.70 4.20
CA GLU A 707 -50.64 -17.35 4.14
C GLU A 707 -50.66 -18.61 3.28
N SER A 708 -51.29 -19.60 3.90
CA SER A 708 -51.77 -20.87 3.45
C SER A 708 -52.48 -20.85 2.09
N SER A 709 -52.25 -21.93 1.36
CA SER A 709 -53.03 -22.43 0.24
C SER A 709 -54.54 -22.30 0.40
N SER A 710 -55.21 -21.62 -0.53
CA SER A 710 -56.45 -22.11 -1.18
C SER A 710 -56.81 -21.26 -2.41
N SER A 711 -57.67 -21.84 -3.24
CA SER A 711 -57.84 -21.65 -4.66
C SER A 711 -59.00 -20.73 -5.06
N SER A 712 -58.82 -20.06 -6.21
CA SER A 712 -59.81 -19.75 -7.28
C SER A 712 -61.08 -18.91 -7.01
N SER A 713 -61.22 -17.90 -7.89
CA SER A 713 -62.40 -17.51 -8.70
C SER A 713 -63.17 -16.19 -8.41
N SER A 714 -63.06 -15.30 -9.40
CA SER A 714 -64.09 -14.46 -10.07
C SER A 714 -65.12 -13.60 -9.30
N SER A 715 -65.03 -12.29 -9.58
CA SER A 715 -66.09 -11.33 -9.97
C SER A 715 -67.28 -11.01 -9.05
N SER A 716 -67.46 -9.69 -8.80
CA SER A 716 -68.64 -8.87 -9.16
C SER A 716 -69.07 -7.87 -8.07
N SER A 717 -69.53 -6.72 -8.57
CA SER A 717 -69.94 -5.50 -7.86
C SER A 717 -71.29 -5.63 -7.15
N GLY A 718 -71.48 -4.93 -6.02
CA GLY A 718 -72.80 -4.76 -5.41
C GLY A 718 -72.75 -3.95 -4.10
N SER A 719 -73.72 -3.07 -3.90
CA SER A 719 -73.73 -1.93 -2.97
C SER A 719 -74.60 -2.17 -1.72
N LYS A 720 -74.37 -1.37 -0.64
CA LYS A 720 -75.22 -1.10 0.57
C LYS A 720 -75.26 -2.23 1.63
N THR A 721 -75.23 -2.03 2.96
CA THR A 721 -75.55 -0.90 3.88
C THR A 721 -75.01 -1.16 5.31
N LEU A 722 -75.05 -0.12 6.15
CA LEU A 722 -74.51 0.04 7.53
C LEU A 722 -74.90 -1.01 8.59
N SER A 723 -73.93 -1.30 9.48
CA SER A 723 -73.97 -1.27 10.98
C SER A 723 -72.81 -2.17 11.49
N GLU A 724 -71.77 -1.73 12.21
CA GLU A 724 -71.75 -1.25 13.59
C GLU A 724 -70.35 -0.67 13.93
N VAL A 725 -70.34 0.25 14.89
CA VAL A 725 -69.20 1.04 15.36
C VAL A 725 -68.37 0.26 16.38
N SER A 726 -67.06 0.15 16.18
CA SER A 726 -66.04 0.67 17.12
C SER A 726 -64.60 0.34 16.70
N GLY A 727 -63.73 1.35 16.75
CA GLY A 727 -62.29 1.17 16.93
C GLY A 727 -61.39 1.02 15.70
N LYS A 728 -61.50 1.88 14.67
CA LYS A 728 -60.48 1.99 13.60
C LYS A 728 -60.23 3.43 13.16
N GLU A 729 -59.46 4.19 13.97
CA GLU A 729 -58.89 5.47 13.51
C GLU A 729 -57.36 5.54 13.59
N ALA A 730 -56.66 4.45 13.96
CA ALA A 730 -55.19 4.47 14.08
C ALA A 730 -54.42 3.83 12.89
N GLU A 731 -55.06 3.05 12.02
CA GLU A 731 -54.32 2.20 11.05
C GLU A 731 -54.06 2.85 9.68
N HIS A 732 -54.74 3.93 9.29
CA HIS A 732 -54.53 4.56 7.97
C HIS A 732 -53.43 5.62 7.92
N HIS A 733 -53.00 6.19 9.06
CA HIS A 733 -51.88 7.14 9.07
C HIS A 733 -50.50 6.48 9.06
N HIS A 734 -50.35 5.25 9.56
CA HIS A 734 -49.03 4.60 9.68
C HIS A 734 -48.47 4.07 8.34
N GLY A 735 -49.34 3.64 7.41
CA GLY A 735 -48.94 3.12 6.10
C GLY A 735 -48.40 4.19 5.13
N SER A 736 -48.89 5.43 5.23
CA SER A 736 -48.42 6.55 4.39
C SER A 736 -47.09 7.12 4.88
N ILE A 737 -46.84 7.11 6.20
CA ILE A 737 -45.59 7.55 6.82
C ILE A 737 -44.45 6.55 6.53
N MET A 738 -44.71 5.24 6.56
CA MET A 738 -43.70 4.21 6.25
C MET A 738 -43.17 4.24 4.80
N ARG A 739 -43.92 4.77 3.83
CA ARG A 739 -43.45 4.93 2.44
C ARG A 739 -42.63 6.21 2.22
N LEU A 740 -42.84 7.25 3.01
CA LEU A 740 -42.16 8.55 2.88
C LEU A 740 -40.78 8.57 3.56
N VAL A 741 -40.62 7.82 4.65
CA VAL A 741 -39.37 7.78 5.44
C VAL A 741 -38.15 7.27 4.63
N PRO A 742 -38.22 6.19 3.82
CA PRO A 742 -37.09 5.76 2.99
C PRO A 742 -36.65 6.79 1.93
N GLU A 743 -37.58 7.62 1.45
CA GLU A 743 -37.30 8.67 0.48
C GLU A 743 -36.67 9.91 1.12
N ALA A 744 -37.18 10.32 2.28
CA ALA A 744 -36.58 11.38 3.08
C ALA A 744 -35.15 11.05 3.51
N ILE A 745 -34.89 9.80 3.93
CA ILE A 745 -33.55 9.31 4.27
C ILE A 745 -32.62 9.39 3.05
N ARG A 746 -33.07 9.00 1.85
CA ARG A 746 -32.24 9.06 0.63
C ARG A 746 -31.85 10.47 0.24
N ARG A 747 -32.69 11.48 0.54
CA ARG A 747 -32.44 12.89 0.22
C ARG A 747 -31.50 13.60 1.19
N MET A 748 -31.09 12.96 2.28
CA MET A 748 -30.10 13.52 3.20
C MET A 748 -28.75 13.71 2.49
N ILE A 749 -28.24 14.94 2.53
CA ILE A 749 -26.94 15.31 1.97
C ILE A 749 -25.84 14.89 2.96
N ILE A 750 -24.79 14.26 2.44
CA ILE A 750 -23.60 13.88 3.20
C ILE A 750 -22.34 14.42 2.49
N GLN A 751 -21.30 14.76 3.26
CA GLN A 751 -20.12 15.47 2.73
C GLN A 751 -19.16 14.63 1.87
N ASP A 752 -19.27 13.30 1.84
CA ASP A 752 -18.55 12.42 0.90
C ASP A 752 -19.15 11.00 0.91
N GLY A 753 -19.13 10.33 -0.25
CA GLY A 753 -19.67 8.97 -0.43
C GLY A 753 -18.61 7.88 -0.21
N TYR A 754 -18.77 7.10 0.86
CA TYR A 754 -17.88 5.98 1.21
C TYR A 754 -18.47 4.62 0.85
N GLY A 755 -19.60 4.57 0.16
CA GLY A 755 -20.19 3.33 -0.33
C GLY A 755 -21.65 3.21 0.04
N SER A 756 -22.42 2.51 -0.78
CA SER A 756 -23.88 2.54 -0.75
C SER A 756 -24.44 2.16 0.62
N LYS A 757 -23.77 1.22 1.30
CA LYS A 757 -24.16 0.77 2.63
C LYS A 757 -23.82 1.76 3.74
N ILE A 758 -22.59 2.26 3.74
CA ILE A 758 -22.13 3.23 4.76
C ILE A 758 -22.96 4.49 4.65
N ASP A 759 -23.11 5.02 3.44
CA ASP A 759 -23.88 6.22 3.16
C ASP A 759 -25.35 6.05 3.56
N SER A 760 -25.95 4.87 3.33
CA SER A 760 -27.33 4.58 3.77
C SER A 760 -27.49 4.54 5.29
N ILE A 761 -26.46 4.11 6.03
CA ILE A 761 -26.47 4.12 7.49
C ILE A 761 -26.32 5.55 8.01
N VAL A 762 -25.34 6.29 7.48
CA VAL A 762 -25.06 7.68 7.89
C VAL A 762 -26.24 8.59 7.58
N ARG A 763 -26.83 8.52 6.38
CA ARG A 763 -28.04 9.28 6.03
C ARG A 763 -29.20 9.00 6.98
N HIS A 764 -29.38 7.73 7.38
CA HIS A 764 -30.46 7.38 8.29
C HIS A 764 -30.22 7.92 9.69
N ILE A 765 -29.01 7.80 10.22
CA ILE A 765 -28.67 8.37 11.53
C ILE A 765 -28.80 9.90 11.49
N ALA A 766 -28.30 10.56 10.43
CA ALA A 766 -28.42 11.99 10.24
C ALA A 766 -29.89 12.44 10.22
N PHE A 767 -30.75 11.71 9.52
CA PHE A 767 -32.19 11.96 9.49
C PHE A 767 -32.80 11.88 10.89
N LEU A 768 -32.49 10.81 11.64
CA LEU A 768 -33.02 10.61 12.99
C LEU A 768 -32.58 11.71 13.97
N VAL A 769 -31.31 12.11 13.93
CA VAL A 769 -30.78 13.19 14.79
C VAL A 769 -31.39 14.54 14.42
N LYS A 770 -31.71 14.75 13.14
CA LYS A 770 -32.37 15.98 12.66
C LYS A 770 -33.84 16.06 13.10
N GLU A 771 -34.56 14.94 13.08
CA GLU A 771 -35.96 14.86 13.53
C GLU A 771 -36.07 14.94 15.06
N ASP A 772 -35.17 14.27 15.78
CA ASP A 772 -35.14 14.24 17.25
C ASP A 772 -33.69 14.38 17.76
N PRO A 773 -33.29 15.56 18.27
CA PRO A 773 -31.96 15.77 18.86
C PRO A 773 -31.66 14.88 20.07
N GLU A 774 -32.65 14.33 20.76
CA GLU A 774 -32.39 13.41 21.88
C GLU A 774 -32.15 11.97 21.43
N THR A 775 -32.31 11.67 20.14
CA THR A 775 -32.20 10.30 19.64
C THR A 775 -30.77 9.76 19.83
N LYS A 776 -30.71 8.58 20.44
CA LYS A 776 -29.48 7.80 20.64
C LYS A 776 -29.53 6.49 19.88
N CYS A 777 -28.46 6.21 19.14
CA CYS A 777 -28.32 5.08 18.24
C CYS A 777 -27.16 4.16 18.68
N LEU A 778 -27.36 2.85 18.59
CA LEU A 778 -26.29 1.86 18.68
C LEU A 778 -25.93 1.34 17.29
N VAL A 779 -24.64 1.29 16.97
CA VAL A 779 -24.14 0.74 15.71
C VAL A 779 -23.29 -0.50 16.00
N PHE A 780 -23.71 -1.65 15.47
CA PHE A 780 -23.03 -2.93 15.64
C PHE A 780 -22.42 -3.43 14.35
N SER A 781 -21.17 -3.89 14.44
CA SER A 781 -20.51 -4.68 13.41
C SER A 781 -19.52 -5.67 14.03
N GLN A 782 -19.29 -6.79 13.37
CA GLN A 782 -18.27 -7.79 13.66
C GLN A 782 -16.89 -7.44 13.07
N TRP A 783 -16.80 -6.35 12.29
CA TRP A 783 -15.53 -5.90 11.71
C TRP A 783 -15.17 -4.52 12.22
N THR A 784 -14.08 -4.44 12.99
CA THR A 784 -13.54 -3.17 13.50
C THR A 784 -13.22 -2.17 12.39
N SER A 785 -12.76 -2.65 11.24
CA SER A 785 -12.52 -1.81 10.06
C SER A 785 -13.80 -1.11 9.59
N LEU A 786 -14.94 -1.79 9.56
CA LEU A 786 -16.22 -1.20 9.16
C LEU A 786 -16.71 -0.18 10.17
N LEU A 787 -16.57 -0.46 11.47
CA LEU A 787 -16.86 0.53 12.53
C LEU A 787 -15.98 1.76 12.40
N LYS A 788 -14.71 1.60 12.03
CA LYS A 788 -13.83 2.72 11.74
C LYS A 788 -14.39 3.54 10.56
N LEU A 789 -14.68 2.89 9.42
CA LEU A 789 -15.19 3.58 8.23
C LEU A 789 -16.48 4.37 8.52
N VAL A 790 -17.47 3.72 9.15
CA VAL A 790 -18.75 4.34 9.50
C VAL A 790 -18.55 5.49 10.49
N GLY A 791 -17.68 5.33 11.48
CA GLY A 791 -17.41 6.37 12.48
C GLY A 791 -16.71 7.60 11.89
N ASP A 792 -15.77 7.39 10.96
CA ASP A 792 -15.07 8.48 10.29
C ASP A 792 -16.06 9.26 9.40
N SER A 793 -16.92 8.57 8.64
CA SER A 793 -17.99 9.20 7.85
C SER A 793 -19.01 9.94 8.71
N LEU A 794 -19.42 9.40 9.87
CA LEU A 794 -20.29 10.12 10.82
C LEU A 794 -19.63 11.41 11.35
N THR A 795 -18.34 11.38 11.62
CA THR A 795 -17.59 12.53 12.15
C THR A 795 -17.47 13.64 11.11
N MET A 796 -17.22 13.29 9.85
CA MET A 796 -17.22 14.23 8.71
C MET A 796 -18.58 14.89 8.49
N ASN A 797 -19.67 14.21 8.85
CA ASN A 797 -21.02 14.76 8.80
C ASN A 797 -21.46 15.41 10.12
N HIS A 798 -20.51 15.75 11.00
CA HIS A 798 -20.73 16.42 12.29
C HIS A 798 -21.65 15.68 13.27
N ILE A 799 -21.71 14.33 13.19
CA ILE A 799 -22.50 13.52 14.12
C ILE A 799 -21.61 13.01 15.25
N GLY A 800 -21.87 13.46 16.47
CA GLY A 800 -21.08 13.05 17.62
C GLY A 800 -21.25 11.57 17.97
N LEU A 801 -20.13 10.90 18.19
CA LEU A 801 -20.07 9.47 18.46
C LEU A 801 -19.16 9.12 19.65
N VAL A 802 -19.35 7.91 20.16
CA VAL A 802 -18.54 7.26 21.19
C VAL A 802 -17.99 5.94 20.63
N LYS A 803 -16.66 5.75 20.74
CA LYS A 803 -15.93 4.50 20.43
C LYS A 803 -15.27 3.97 21.69
N LEU A 804 -14.92 2.68 21.69
CA LEU A 804 -14.21 2.01 22.77
C LEU A 804 -12.77 1.72 22.33
N ASP A 805 -11.91 2.74 22.38
CA ASP A 805 -10.50 2.64 22.02
C ASP A 805 -9.63 2.61 23.29
N GLY A 806 -9.48 1.44 23.90
CA GLY A 806 -8.58 1.20 25.05
C GLY A 806 -8.98 1.80 26.40
N GLY A 807 -9.93 2.74 26.43
CA GLY A 807 -10.44 3.39 27.64
C GLY A 807 -11.43 2.55 28.46
N SER A 808 -11.74 3.03 29.68
CA SER A 808 -12.71 2.39 30.57
C SER A 808 -14.12 2.39 29.97
N LEU A 809 -14.70 1.19 29.88
CA LEU A 809 -16.05 0.97 29.38
C LEU A 809 -17.12 1.77 30.14
N LYS A 810 -16.92 2.00 31.44
CA LYS A 810 -17.82 2.82 32.26
C LYS A 810 -17.85 4.28 31.80
N THR A 811 -16.69 4.83 31.45
CA THR A 811 -16.56 6.22 31.00
C THR A 811 -17.24 6.42 29.65
N ALA A 812 -17.07 5.49 28.72
CA ALA A 812 -17.72 5.54 27.40
C ALA A 812 -19.25 5.47 27.53
N VAL A 813 -19.77 4.57 28.37
CA VAL A 813 -21.22 4.47 28.63
C VAL A 813 -21.75 5.74 29.28
N ARG A 814 -21.01 6.34 30.22
CA ARG A 814 -21.38 7.59 30.87
C ARG A 814 -21.44 8.73 29.87
N ALA A 815 -20.40 8.88 29.04
CA ALA A 815 -20.36 9.89 27.98
C ALA A 815 -21.53 9.75 26.99
N PHE A 816 -21.90 8.52 26.61
CA PHE A 816 -23.06 8.28 25.74
C PHE A 816 -24.41 8.62 26.38
N LYS A 817 -24.55 8.43 27.70
CA LYS A 817 -25.80 8.70 28.43
C LYS A 817 -25.97 10.18 28.78
N GLU A 818 -24.89 10.83 29.22
CA GLU A 818 -24.94 12.17 29.81
C GLU A 818 -24.69 13.29 28.79
N ASN A 819 -23.98 13.02 27.69
CA ASN A 819 -23.66 14.06 26.71
C ASN A 819 -24.73 14.10 25.59
N PRO A 820 -25.46 15.22 25.41
CA PRO A 820 -26.49 15.35 24.37
C PRO A 820 -25.90 15.24 22.95
N ASP A 821 -24.72 15.81 22.70
CA ASP A 821 -24.06 15.85 21.38
C ASP A 821 -23.56 14.48 20.89
N LYS A 822 -23.53 13.48 21.77
CA LYS A 822 -23.07 12.12 21.46
C LYS A 822 -24.24 11.20 21.10
N HIS A 823 -24.68 11.22 19.85
CA HIS A 823 -25.85 10.45 19.40
C HIS A 823 -25.55 8.97 19.14
N VAL A 824 -24.32 8.62 18.75
CA VAL A 824 -24.00 7.25 18.29
C VAL A 824 -23.03 6.55 19.23
N PHE A 825 -23.33 5.31 19.61
CA PHE A 825 -22.37 4.43 20.29
C PHE A 825 -22.03 3.21 19.43
N MET A 826 -20.76 3.09 19.07
CA MET A 826 -20.25 2.03 18.21
C MET A 826 -19.75 0.85 19.04
N LEU A 827 -20.24 -0.35 18.74
CA LEU A 827 -19.97 -1.55 19.52
C LEU A 827 -19.59 -2.73 18.62
N HIS A 828 -18.51 -3.41 19.00
CA HIS A 828 -18.11 -4.62 18.28
C HIS A 828 -18.94 -5.84 18.70
N ALA A 829 -19.57 -6.50 17.72
CA ALA A 829 -20.58 -7.53 17.96
C ALA A 829 -20.09 -8.79 18.71
N LYS A 830 -18.78 -9.12 18.65
CA LYS A 830 -18.20 -10.27 19.38
C LYS A 830 -17.61 -9.86 20.73
N SER A 831 -16.51 -9.09 20.70
CA SER A 831 -15.73 -8.69 21.89
C SER A 831 -16.49 -7.86 22.92
N GLN A 832 -17.48 -7.06 22.49
CA GLN A 832 -18.19 -6.15 23.37
C GLN A 832 -19.65 -6.57 23.57
N SER A 833 -19.98 -7.86 23.44
CA SER A 833 -21.36 -8.41 23.50
C SER A 833 -21.89 -8.74 24.89
N ALA A 834 -21.05 -8.85 25.93
CA ALA A 834 -21.49 -9.17 27.30
C ALA A 834 -21.63 -7.96 28.24
N GLY A 835 -22.73 -7.89 29.00
CA GLY A 835 -22.78 -7.19 30.30
C GLY A 835 -23.18 -5.70 30.35
N LEU A 836 -23.70 -5.08 29.28
CA LEU A 836 -24.04 -3.64 29.26
C LEU A 836 -25.55 -3.39 29.13
N THR A 837 -26.05 -2.41 29.90
CA THR A 837 -27.44 -1.93 29.86
C THR A 837 -27.48 -0.51 29.30
N LEU A 838 -28.05 -0.35 28.10
CA LEU A 838 -28.04 0.88 27.29
C LEU A 838 -29.47 1.34 26.97
N LEU A 839 -30.27 1.57 28.03
CA LEU A 839 -31.68 1.97 27.91
C LEU A 839 -31.90 3.33 27.25
N SER A 840 -30.86 4.18 27.18
CA SER A 840 -30.93 5.49 26.52
C SER A 840 -31.07 5.40 25.00
N ALA A 841 -30.71 4.27 24.40
CA ALA A 841 -30.83 4.08 22.96
C ALA A 841 -32.25 3.65 22.53
N THR A 842 -32.70 4.14 21.39
CA THR A 842 -33.99 3.76 20.77
C THR A 842 -33.79 3.04 19.45
N HIS A 843 -32.66 3.30 18.77
CA HIS A 843 -32.36 2.75 17.45
C HIS A 843 -31.11 1.86 17.48
N ILE A 844 -31.20 0.71 16.82
CA ILE A 844 -30.11 -0.26 16.69
C ILE A 844 -29.83 -0.48 15.21
N PHE A 845 -28.60 -0.23 14.78
CA PHE A 845 -28.11 -0.47 13.43
C PHE A 845 -27.20 -1.69 13.44
N ILE A 846 -27.53 -2.67 12.61
CA ILE A 846 -26.71 -3.86 12.39
C ILE A 846 -26.18 -3.76 10.96
N CYS A 847 -24.88 -3.46 10.83
CA CYS A 847 -24.27 -3.15 9.55
C CYS A 847 -24.21 -4.37 8.62
N GLU A 848 -24.13 -5.57 9.17
CA GLU A 848 -24.10 -6.80 8.40
C GLU A 848 -24.77 -7.97 9.14
N PRO A 849 -25.31 -8.97 8.43
CA PRO A 849 -25.81 -10.17 9.06
C PRO A 849 -24.72 -10.90 9.85
N LEU A 850 -24.98 -11.06 11.15
CA LEU A 850 -24.13 -11.84 12.05
C LEU A 850 -24.39 -13.33 11.82
N VAL A 851 -23.32 -14.11 11.61
CA VAL A 851 -23.43 -15.57 11.37
C VAL A 851 -24.07 -16.28 12.57
N ASN A 852 -23.89 -15.73 13.77
CA ASN A 852 -24.44 -16.26 15.00
C ASN A 852 -25.67 -15.43 15.46
N PRO A 853 -26.90 -15.96 15.32
CA PRO A 853 -28.13 -15.26 15.74
C PRO A 853 -28.18 -14.94 17.24
N VAL A 854 -27.45 -15.69 18.07
CA VAL A 854 -27.41 -15.46 19.52
C VAL A 854 -26.71 -14.15 19.84
N LEU A 855 -25.62 -13.81 19.13
CA LEU A 855 -24.91 -12.54 19.33
C LEU A 855 -25.80 -11.35 18.97
N GLN A 856 -26.61 -11.48 17.93
CA GLN A 856 -27.59 -10.48 17.55
C GLN A 856 -28.68 -10.32 18.61
N ALA A 857 -29.30 -11.41 19.05
CA ALA A 857 -30.33 -11.38 20.09
C ALA A 857 -29.80 -10.78 21.40
N GLN A 858 -28.54 -11.06 21.73
CA GLN A 858 -27.84 -10.46 22.86
C GLN A 858 -27.62 -8.96 22.68
N ALA A 859 -27.20 -8.51 21.49
CA ALA A 859 -27.02 -7.08 21.19
C ALA A 859 -28.33 -6.30 21.36
N VAL A 860 -29.44 -6.85 20.85
CA VAL A 860 -30.80 -6.28 20.99
C VAL A 860 -31.24 -6.21 22.45
N SER A 861 -30.99 -7.28 23.22
CA SER A 861 -31.38 -7.39 24.63
C SER A 861 -30.67 -6.38 25.55
N ARG A 862 -29.72 -5.59 25.03
CA ARG A 862 -29.07 -4.47 25.76
C ARG A 862 -29.93 -3.22 25.85
N VAL A 863 -30.85 -3.08 24.89
CA VAL A 863 -31.73 -1.92 24.73
C VAL A 863 -33.17 -2.34 25.01
N HIS A 864 -33.62 -3.45 24.41
CA HIS A 864 -34.95 -4.01 24.65
C HIS A 864 -34.96 -4.82 25.95
N ARG A 865 -35.03 -4.10 27.08
CA ARG A 865 -35.00 -4.66 28.44
C ARG A 865 -35.83 -3.83 29.40
N ILE A 866 -36.09 -4.39 30.60
CA ILE A 866 -36.81 -3.73 31.70
C ILE A 866 -36.22 -2.33 31.92
N GLY A 867 -37.10 -1.32 31.96
CA GLY A 867 -36.74 0.09 32.07
C GLY A 867 -36.74 0.86 30.74
N GLN A 868 -36.93 0.19 29.60
CA GLN A 868 -37.16 0.85 28.32
C GLN A 868 -38.63 1.32 28.24
N THR A 869 -38.83 2.59 27.93
CA THR A 869 -40.16 3.22 27.82
C THR A 869 -40.50 3.61 26.37
N LYS A 870 -39.51 3.71 25.49
CA LYS A 870 -39.67 4.04 24.07
C LYS A 870 -39.60 2.79 23.19
N GLU A 871 -40.28 2.83 22.06
CA GLU A 871 -40.20 1.77 21.03
C GLU A 871 -38.76 1.59 20.52
N VAL A 872 -38.37 0.34 20.27
CA VAL A 872 -37.00 -0.01 19.84
C VAL A 872 -36.98 -0.44 18.38
N ASN A 873 -36.28 0.32 17.55
CA ASN A 873 -36.16 0.10 16.11
C ASN A 873 -34.85 -0.62 15.75
N GLN A 874 -34.96 -1.75 15.05
CA GLN A 874 -33.82 -2.50 14.53
C GLN A 874 -33.69 -2.36 13.03
N ASN A 875 -32.58 -1.77 12.59
CA ASN A 875 -32.33 -1.40 11.21
C ASN A 875 -31.23 -2.28 10.60
N TRP A 876 -31.61 -2.97 9.53
CA TRP A 876 -30.75 -3.86 8.75
C TRP A 876 -30.49 -3.29 7.38
N ARG A 877 -29.30 -3.60 6.85
CA ARG A 877 -28.82 -3.16 5.54
C ARG A 877 -28.31 -4.37 4.76
N ALA A 878 -29.14 -4.88 3.85
CA ALA A 878 -28.81 -6.01 2.98
C ALA A 878 -28.60 -5.53 1.54
N VAL A 879 -27.64 -6.10 0.83
CA VAL A 879 -27.46 -5.79 -0.60
C VAL A 879 -28.44 -6.63 -1.42
N LYS A 880 -29.17 -6.01 -2.36
CA LYS A 880 -30.14 -6.70 -3.23
C LYS A 880 -29.44 -7.34 -4.44
N GLY A 881 -29.90 -8.52 -4.88
CA GLY A 881 -29.49 -9.12 -6.15
C GLY A 881 -28.14 -9.84 -6.15
N LEU A 882 -27.73 -10.37 -4.99
CA LEU A 882 -26.54 -11.22 -4.79
C LEU A 882 -26.93 -12.64 -4.44
#